data_AF-A0A4P7W450-F1
#
_entry.id   AF-A0A4P7W450-F1
#
_cell.length_a   1.000
_cell.length_b   1.000
_cell.length_c   1.000
_cell.angle_alpha   90.00
_cell.angle_beta   90.00
_cell.angle_gamma   90.00
#
_symmetry.space_group_name_H-M   'P 1'
#
loop_
_entity.id
_entity.type
_entity.pdbx_description
1 polymer ?
#
loop_
_entity_poly.entity_id
_entity_poly.type
_entity_poly.pdbx_seq_one_letter_code
_entity_poly.pdbx_strand_id
1 'polypeptide(L)'
;MKKFIYAIACILALGITSCSDDDTNFSPADLDRMPRTMFRSENTTNVKPENDDYASKVKPLTRNTVQLHWYGIEGAAGYEIRYAENLNTGLIEDWSDPTKIVESFIVGPEVTHVDIPNLNYGTDYRFIIRTLSPKGEGHHSEWYGLGGGREWEDFLGIKTDDRYTTPGICGQKNKGYNEVTLTFQLPFVESDYSKSDLTETLEDGTPNPDFIKTRFDVDNNGNFVATTIVCKPAPFNPTAKMPDGFVNGIRALTDEEKAAGEVHITGLDENSGYYITLRNDARMFTYTNMSGEVVSTDIDAEYNQVFVRTKGDPGEPIIIEPIVDPNDTIPGAVEYNATRIDTIITNFVNSNEIAEGQVYYLRGGHNYYTTGNPLVQKGFTLATHPDDLAQGKRAVVFLGGISLKGDAPVTGNWVLGKNKEAGDVDAPIEIGDVIFEGIDFQCPLARNFGEGGATGNYFANMYSGGLAVSFESFQLKNCTFQGFIRGFIRVQGPRYKVFKKMVIEDCLFYNQGYYDNNGRGYSWFAGDGNNAKSNLYNDFQMRRCTFYDSPRHALLSDNNKDLLWGDDIHFNIAIENCTFINFSTRSGSRYLFEFRFMPNDSKITFKNNLIVLAADSKDSRDLNMSACDFRNIAGEARVTWDFKDNYSLGSRDAHMKDDGIFSSAAFSAKKNSVGDKWDWAPGLVSGDVNDLVVKTGATPLRADEFFTAPNPRYVDFNKATPNKLDHAAPENIFEALKVKNDVKVTSHEIYQKRIGDPRWY
;
A
#
# COMPACT_ATOMS: atom_id res chain seq x y z
N MET A 1 51.14 -0.44 37.17
CA MET A 1 50.68 0.86 36.64
C MET A 1 51.78 1.77 36.08
N LYS A 2 52.93 2.00 36.73
CA LYS A 2 54.00 2.85 36.14
C LYS A 2 54.68 2.27 34.88
N LYS A 3 54.84 0.95 34.76
CA LYS A 3 55.46 0.32 33.57
C LYS A 3 54.58 0.35 32.30
N PHE A 4 53.26 0.45 32.46
CA PHE A 4 52.31 0.53 31.33
C PHE A 4 52.27 1.95 30.74
N ILE A 5 52.45 2.98 31.59
CA ILE A 5 52.55 4.38 31.16
C ILE A 5 53.86 4.63 30.40
N TYR A 6 54.98 4.02 30.81
CA TYR A 6 56.24 4.14 30.05
C TYR A 6 56.22 3.37 28.72
N ALA A 7 55.47 2.27 28.61
CA ALA A 7 55.29 1.57 27.34
C ALA A 7 54.44 2.39 26.35
N ILE A 8 53.40 3.07 26.82
CA ILE A 8 52.58 3.99 26.00
C ILE A 8 53.39 5.23 25.60
N ALA A 9 54.25 5.76 26.48
CA ALA A 9 55.14 6.88 26.15
C ALA A 9 56.22 6.52 25.12
N CYS A 10 56.73 5.28 25.13
CA CYS A 10 57.68 4.82 24.11
C CYS A 10 57.03 4.55 22.74
N ILE A 11 55.75 4.15 22.70
CA ILE A 11 54.98 4.00 21.45
C ILE A 11 54.60 5.37 20.88
N LEU A 12 54.26 6.34 21.73
CA LEU A 12 54.05 7.74 21.32
C LEU A 12 55.33 8.41 20.81
N ALA A 13 56.50 8.06 21.35
CA ALA A 13 57.79 8.60 20.90
C ALA A 13 58.29 7.98 19.58
N LEU A 14 57.85 6.76 19.22
CA LEU A 14 58.13 6.13 17.93
C LEU A 14 57.14 6.55 16.83
N GLY A 15 56.03 7.20 17.19
CA GLY A 15 55.06 7.79 16.25
C GLY A 15 55.39 9.22 15.80
N ILE A 16 56.52 9.79 16.23
CA ILE A 16 57.00 11.11 15.81
C ILE A 16 58.21 10.95 14.88
N THR A 17 58.06 10.14 13.85
CA THR A 17 58.56 10.54 12.53
C THR A 17 57.38 11.30 11.92
N SER A 18 57.27 12.61 12.13
CA SER A 18 57.65 13.53 11.05
C SER A 18 57.34 12.89 9.69
N CYS A 19 56.06 12.80 9.32
CA CYS A 19 55.75 13.25 7.96
C CYS A 19 56.22 14.70 7.99
N SER A 20 57.40 14.96 7.44
CA SER A 20 57.61 16.26 6.85
C SER A 20 56.39 16.46 5.95
N ASP A 21 55.64 17.54 6.17
CA ASP A 21 54.96 18.20 5.06
C ASP A 21 56.08 18.70 4.13
N ASP A 22 56.79 17.77 3.50
CA ASP A 22 57.29 18.01 2.18
C ASP A 22 56.00 18.09 1.38
N ASP A 23 55.63 19.30 0.95
CA ASP A 23 54.70 19.53 -0.14
C ASP A 23 55.26 18.82 -1.39
N THR A 24 55.26 17.48 -1.39
CA THR A 24 55.29 16.69 -2.59
C THR A 24 53.99 17.03 -3.27
N ASN A 25 54.07 17.91 -4.28
CA ASN A 25 53.00 18.09 -5.25
C ASN A 25 52.68 16.72 -5.86
N PHE A 26 51.80 15.97 -5.21
CA PHE A 26 51.29 14.71 -5.72
C PHE A 26 50.38 15.06 -6.88
N SER A 27 50.83 14.77 -8.11
CA SER A 27 49.93 14.83 -9.24
C SER A 27 49.03 13.60 -9.20
N PRO A 28 47.69 13.72 -9.35
CA PRO A 28 46.82 12.56 -9.53
C PRO A 28 47.27 11.64 -10.67
N ALA A 29 48.06 12.14 -11.64
CA ALA A 29 48.66 11.38 -12.72
C ALA A 29 49.70 10.35 -12.25
N ASP A 30 50.31 10.53 -11.06
CA ASP A 30 51.33 9.64 -10.51
C ASP A 30 50.73 8.42 -9.79
N LEU A 31 49.42 8.44 -9.52
CA LEU A 31 48.71 7.31 -8.92
C LEU A 31 48.53 6.16 -9.92
N ASP A 32 48.59 4.93 -9.42
CA ASP A 32 48.24 3.74 -10.20
C ASP A 32 46.77 3.75 -10.61
N ARG A 33 45.89 4.34 -9.79
CA ARG A 33 44.47 4.52 -10.08
C ARG A 33 44.05 5.97 -9.89
N MET A 34 43.22 6.49 -10.80
CA MET A 34 42.68 7.85 -10.65
C MET A 34 41.84 7.98 -9.37
N PRO A 35 41.90 9.13 -8.68
CA PRO A 35 40.98 9.43 -7.59
C PRO A 35 39.52 9.35 -8.05
N ARG A 36 38.64 8.88 -7.16
CA ARG A 36 37.20 8.81 -7.40
C ARG A 36 36.60 10.22 -7.35
N THR A 37 35.95 10.65 -8.43
CA THR A 37 35.05 11.81 -8.40
C THR A 37 33.71 11.47 -7.76
N MET A 38 32.94 12.48 -7.38
CA MET A 38 31.60 12.33 -6.80
C MET A 38 30.69 13.43 -7.33
N PHE A 39 29.40 13.14 -7.42
CA PHE A 39 28.42 14.16 -7.72
C PHE A 39 28.27 15.13 -6.54
N ARG A 40 28.06 16.42 -6.85
CA ARG A 40 27.72 17.43 -5.86
C ARG A 40 26.27 17.22 -5.42
N SER A 41 26.07 16.84 -4.17
CA SER A 41 24.76 16.62 -3.55
C SER A 41 24.82 17.03 -2.07
N GLU A 42 23.67 17.10 -1.39
CA GLU A 42 23.63 17.38 0.05
C GLU A 42 24.53 16.43 0.86
N ASN A 43 24.60 15.16 0.45
CA ASN A 43 25.42 14.15 1.12
C ASN A 43 26.93 14.39 0.96
N THR A 44 27.36 15.07 -0.10
CA THR A 44 28.78 15.33 -0.38
C THR A 44 29.21 16.76 -0.04
N THR A 45 28.28 17.72 0.02
CA THR A 45 28.55 19.14 0.33
C THR A 45 28.10 19.55 1.71
N ASN A 46 27.19 18.80 2.36
CA ASN A 46 26.39 19.24 3.52
C ASN A 46 25.59 20.54 3.28
N VAL A 47 25.29 20.85 2.01
CA VAL A 47 24.46 21.99 1.61
C VAL A 47 23.21 21.47 0.93
N LYS A 48 22.05 21.90 1.42
CA LYS A 48 20.78 21.50 0.83
C LYS A 48 20.69 21.94 -0.65
N PRO A 49 20.10 21.14 -1.55
CA PRO A 49 20.11 21.42 -2.98
C PRO A 49 19.46 22.77 -3.35
N GLU A 50 18.49 23.25 -2.57
CA GLU A 50 17.87 24.57 -2.76
C GLU A 50 18.83 25.76 -2.52
N ASN A 51 19.93 25.54 -1.80
CA ASN A 51 20.93 26.56 -1.45
C ASN A 51 22.27 26.39 -2.18
N ASP A 52 22.40 25.40 -3.08
CA ASP A 52 23.59 25.18 -3.91
C ASP A 52 23.19 25.21 -5.39
N ASP A 53 23.59 26.27 -6.09
CA ASP A 53 23.35 26.43 -7.53
C ASP A 53 24.06 25.36 -8.37
N TYR A 54 25.15 24.78 -7.84
CA TYR A 54 25.94 23.71 -8.44
C TYR A 54 25.61 22.33 -7.85
N ALA A 55 24.48 22.17 -7.17
CA ALA A 55 24.00 20.85 -6.79
C ALA A 55 23.48 20.08 -8.00
N SER A 56 23.68 18.77 -7.99
CA SER A 56 22.99 17.85 -8.89
C SER A 56 21.53 17.74 -8.45
N LYS A 57 20.60 18.20 -9.29
CA LYS A 57 19.17 18.32 -8.97
C LYS A 57 18.33 18.41 -10.24
N VAL A 58 17.01 18.38 -10.09
CA VAL A 58 16.10 18.77 -11.18
C VAL A 58 16.32 20.26 -11.47
N LYS A 59 16.52 20.59 -12.73
CA LYS A 59 16.71 21.97 -13.18
C LYS A 59 15.38 22.74 -12.99
N PRO A 60 15.38 23.87 -12.27
CA PRO A 60 14.16 24.62 -12.01
C PRO A 60 13.36 24.91 -13.29
N LEU A 61 12.02 24.87 -13.19
CA LEU A 61 11.06 25.16 -14.27
C LEU A 61 11.05 24.17 -15.45
N THR A 62 11.89 23.13 -15.44
CA THR A 62 11.90 22.11 -16.50
C THR A 62 11.07 20.87 -16.15
N ARG A 63 10.87 20.58 -14.86
CA ARG A 63 10.27 19.37 -14.28
C ARG A 63 11.02 18.05 -14.55
N ASN A 64 11.61 17.87 -15.73
CA ASN A 64 12.22 16.62 -16.15
C ASN A 64 13.61 16.76 -16.81
N THR A 65 14.28 17.89 -16.63
CA THR A 65 15.71 18.00 -16.92
C THR A 65 16.49 17.86 -15.64
N VAL A 66 17.45 16.95 -15.60
CA VAL A 66 18.36 16.81 -14.46
C VAL A 66 19.68 17.49 -14.79
N GLN A 67 20.08 18.44 -13.95
CA GLN A 67 21.44 18.97 -13.98
C GLN A 67 22.33 18.10 -13.09
N LEU A 68 23.48 17.68 -13.61
CA LEU A 68 24.51 16.98 -12.86
C LEU A 68 25.73 17.89 -12.74
N HIS A 69 26.33 17.90 -11.56
CA HIS A 69 27.60 18.56 -11.30
C HIS A 69 28.49 17.63 -10.47
N TRP A 70 29.79 17.61 -10.73
CA TRP A 70 30.75 16.80 -9.99
C TRP A 70 32.07 17.52 -9.77
N TYR A 71 32.92 16.93 -8.95
CA TYR A 71 34.26 17.46 -8.68
C TYR A 71 35.24 17.05 -9.77
N GLY A 72 35.81 18.04 -10.47
CA GLY A 72 36.86 17.77 -11.45
C GLY A 72 38.12 17.19 -10.80
N ILE A 73 38.76 16.25 -11.48
CA ILE A 73 40.03 15.64 -11.08
C ILE A 73 41.11 16.04 -12.07
N GLU A 74 42.16 16.69 -11.57
CA GLU A 74 43.31 17.08 -12.39
C GLU A 74 43.98 15.86 -13.04
N GLY A 75 44.32 15.96 -14.32
CA GLY A 75 44.96 14.87 -15.07
C GLY A 75 44.01 13.74 -15.52
N ALA A 76 42.71 13.88 -15.32
CA ALA A 76 41.72 12.94 -15.88
C ALA A 76 41.75 12.94 -17.41
N ALA A 77 41.40 11.80 -18.03
CA ALA A 77 41.12 11.70 -19.46
C ALA A 77 39.66 12.03 -19.79
N GLY A 78 38.79 12.07 -18.78
CA GLY A 78 37.36 12.31 -18.91
C GLY A 78 36.58 11.70 -17.75
N TYR A 79 35.26 11.71 -17.87
CA TYR A 79 34.35 11.08 -16.91
C TYR A 79 33.36 10.22 -17.65
N GLU A 80 33.12 9.02 -17.13
CA GLU A 80 32.05 8.16 -17.62
C GLU A 80 30.89 8.20 -16.63
N ILE A 81 29.70 8.42 -17.17
CA ILE A 81 28.46 8.56 -16.42
C ILE A 81 27.46 7.54 -16.96
N ARG A 82 26.76 6.88 -16.05
CA ARG A 82 25.62 6.01 -16.39
C ARG A 82 24.45 6.36 -15.51
N TYR A 83 23.25 6.23 -16.07
CA TYR A 83 22.04 6.39 -15.29
C TYR A 83 20.94 5.39 -15.66
N ALA A 84 20.09 5.10 -14.68
CA ALA A 84 19.05 4.07 -14.74
C ALA A 84 17.79 4.52 -14.00
N GLU A 85 16.62 4.03 -14.40
CA GLU A 85 15.37 4.27 -13.66
C GLU A 85 15.27 3.32 -12.45
N ASN A 86 15.02 3.86 -11.25
CA ASN A 86 14.69 3.10 -10.04
C ASN A 86 15.70 1.99 -9.61
N LEU A 87 16.94 2.01 -10.10
CA LEU A 87 17.92 0.95 -9.84
C LEU A 87 18.59 1.07 -8.47
N ASN A 88 18.16 0.24 -7.50
CA ASN A 88 18.54 0.35 -6.08
C ASN A 88 19.41 -0.80 -5.52
N THR A 89 19.94 -1.68 -6.36
CA THR A 89 20.60 -2.92 -5.91
C THR A 89 22.00 -2.71 -5.34
N GLY A 90 22.69 -1.66 -5.80
CA GLY A 90 24.07 -1.34 -5.45
C GLY A 90 25.12 -2.32 -5.99
N LEU A 91 24.72 -3.18 -6.94
CA LEU A 91 25.57 -4.20 -7.55
C LEU A 91 26.10 -3.73 -8.91
N ILE A 92 27.40 -3.83 -9.13
CA ILE A 92 28.04 -3.39 -10.39
C ILE A 92 27.56 -4.20 -11.60
N GLU A 93 27.14 -5.45 -11.37
CA GLU A 93 26.58 -6.32 -12.41
C GLU A 93 25.32 -5.71 -13.02
N ASP A 94 24.44 -5.12 -12.20
CA ASP A 94 23.24 -4.45 -12.68
C ASP A 94 23.55 -3.16 -13.43
N TRP A 95 24.58 -2.43 -12.98
CA TRP A 95 25.08 -1.23 -13.65
C TRP A 95 25.88 -1.51 -14.92
N SER A 96 26.14 -2.79 -15.19
CA SER A 96 26.79 -3.27 -16.41
C SER A 96 25.81 -3.97 -17.35
N ASP A 97 24.55 -4.15 -16.94
CA ASP A 97 23.48 -4.71 -17.76
C ASP A 97 22.87 -3.62 -18.65
N PRO A 98 23.10 -3.64 -19.97
CA PRO A 98 22.59 -2.61 -20.87
C PRO A 98 21.05 -2.55 -20.91
N THR A 99 20.34 -3.59 -20.47
CA THR A 99 18.87 -3.59 -20.41
C THR A 99 18.31 -2.75 -19.26
N LYS A 100 19.15 -2.40 -18.27
CA LYS A 100 18.77 -1.61 -17.08
C LYS A 100 19.25 -0.16 -17.17
N ILE A 101 20.19 0.12 -18.06
CA ILE A 101 20.78 1.44 -18.25
C ILE A 101 19.94 2.23 -19.25
N VAL A 102 19.51 3.43 -18.86
CA VAL A 102 18.83 4.35 -19.77
C VAL A 102 19.83 4.92 -20.76
N GLU A 103 20.98 5.37 -20.26
CA GLU A 103 22.07 5.87 -21.11
C GLU A 103 23.43 5.78 -20.38
N SER A 104 24.48 5.58 -21.16
CA SER A 104 25.87 5.62 -20.74
C SER A 104 26.67 6.50 -21.70
N PHE A 105 27.42 7.47 -21.17
CA PHE A 105 28.17 8.41 -22.00
C PHE A 105 29.47 8.86 -21.33
N ILE A 106 30.39 9.38 -22.15
CA ILE A 106 31.69 9.88 -21.72
C ILE A 106 31.79 11.36 -22.08
N VAL A 107 32.24 12.17 -21.13
CA VAL A 107 32.54 13.58 -21.34
C VAL A 107 34.04 13.86 -21.14
N GLY A 108 34.53 14.91 -21.80
CA GLY A 108 35.92 15.32 -21.71
C GLY A 108 36.34 15.77 -20.30
N PRO A 109 37.65 15.85 -20.02
CA PRO A 109 38.16 16.07 -18.66
C PRO A 109 37.89 17.47 -18.10
N GLU A 110 37.64 18.44 -18.98
CA GLU A 110 37.26 19.82 -18.62
C GLU A 110 35.76 19.98 -18.34
N VAL A 111 34.96 18.93 -18.56
CA VAL A 111 33.52 18.96 -18.32
C VAL A 111 33.26 18.51 -16.89
N THR A 112 32.64 19.38 -16.10
CA THR A 112 32.23 19.09 -14.71
C THR A 112 30.72 19.26 -14.48
N HIS A 113 29.97 19.41 -15.58
CA HIS A 113 28.53 19.64 -15.56
C HIS A 113 27.88 19.16 -16.87
N VAL A 114 26.71 18.56 -16.77
CA VAL A 114 25.80 18.30 -17.90
C VAL A 114 24.35 18.53 -17.50
N ASP A 115 23.52 18.87 -18.49
CA ASP A 115 22.07 18.83 -18.40
C ASP A 115 21.57 17.61 -19.19
N ILE A 116 20.75 16.77 -18.56
CA ILE A 116 20.10 15.62 -19.19
C ILE A 116 18.62 15.96 -19.35
N PRO A 117 18.17 16.39 -20.54
CA PRO A 117 16.81 16.83 -20.77
C PRO A 117 15.86 15.67 -21.07
N ASN A 118 14.56 15.94 -21.03
CA ASN A 118 13.51 15.05 -21.54
C ASN A 118 13.46 13.67 -20.89
N LEU A 119 13.80 13.60 -19.60
CA LEU A 119 13.61 12.38 -18.81
C LEU A 119 12.12 12.13 -18.56
N ASN A 120 11.75 10.89 -18.22
CA ASN A 120 10.41 10.59 -17.75
C ASN A 120 10.07 11.39 -16.48
N TYR A 121 8.87 11.97 -16.41
CA TYR A 121 8.36 12.70 -15.25
C TYR A 121 8.11 11.78 -14.04
N GLY A 122 8.14 12.34 -12.82
CA GLY A 122 7.83 11.66 -11.58
C GLY A 122 8.65 10.40 -11.30
N THR A 123 9.81 10.27 -11.93
CA THR A 123 10.63 9.05 -11.98
C THR A 123 11.93 9.26 -11.21
N ASP A 124 12.29 8.32 -10.35
CA ASP A 124 13.56 8.32 -9.62
C ASP A 124 14.69 7.81 -10.51
N TYR A 125 15.69 8.65 -10.77
CA TYR A 125 16.88 8.30 -11.53
C TYR A 125 18.10 8.04 -10.66
N ARG A 126 18.69 6.89 -10.97
CA ARG A 126 19.97 6.28 -10.62
C ARG A 126 21.17 6.94 -11.26
N PHE A 127 22.18 7.47 -10.57
CA PHE A 127 23.38 7.98 -11.26
C PHE A 127 24.67 7.41 -10.68
N ILE A 128 25.56 6.95 -11.57
CA ILE A 128 26.95 6.59 -11.22
C ILE A 128 27.95 7.34 -12.10
N ILE A 129 29.14 7.59 -11.54
CA ILE A 129 30.24 8.26 -12.25
C ILE A 129 31.59 7.64 -11.88
N ARG A 130 32.51 7.57 -12.85
CA ARG A 130 33.93 7.27 -12.60
C ARG A 130 34.85 8.20 -13.39
N THR A 131 36.02 8.45 -12.84
CA THR A 131 37.09 9.22 -13.48
C THR A 131 37.92 8.32 -14.40
N LEU A 132 38.05 8.72 -15.66
CA LEU A 132 38.81 7.99 -16.66
C LEU A 132 40.29 8.37 -16.58
N SER A 133 41.15 7.36 -16.63
CA SER A 133 42.60 7.54 -16.62
C SER A 133 43.16 7.63 -18.03
N PRO A 134 44.12 8.52 -18.30
CA PRO A 134 44.87 8.51 -19.57
C PRO A 134 45.70 7.21 -19.76
N LYS A 135 45.88 6.41 -18.69
CA LYS A 135 46.59 5.11 -18.72
C LYS A 135 45.71 3.93 -19.18
N GLY A 136 44.39 4.12 -19.34
CA GLY A 136 43.45 3.06 -19.75
C GLY A 136 42.65 2.41 -18.61
N GLU A 137 41.78 1.45 -18.95
CA GLU A 137 40.70 0.93 -18.09
C GLU A 137 41.14 0.39 -16.72
N GLY A 138 42.29 -0.29 -16.64
CA GLY A 138 42.82 -0.83 -15.38
C GLY A 138 43.14 0.23 -14.32
N HIS A 139 43.29 1.48 -14.75
CA HIS A 139 43.72 2.62 -13.94
C HIS A 139 42.59 3.64 -13.71
N HIS A 140 41.36 3.39 -14.20
CA HIS A 140 40.19 4.22 -13.92
C HIS A 140 39.83 4.18 -12.44
N SER A 141 39.20 5.24 -11.94
CA SER A 141 38.72 5.24 -10.55
C SER A 141 37.68 4.13 -10.33
N GLU A 142 37.45 3.80 -9.05
CA GLU A 142 36.21 3.12 -8.69
C GLU A 142 35.00 4.02 -8.99
N TRP A 143 33.82 3.41 -9.10
CA TRP A 143 32.57 4.11 -9.31
C TRP A 143 32.11 4.80 -8.01
N TYR A 144 31.59 6.01 -8.14
CA TYR A 144 30.71 6.63 -7.16
C TYR A 144 29.25 6.38 -7.54
N GLY A 145 28.38 6.25 -6.54
CA GLY A 145 26.92 6.13 -6.70
C GLY A 145 26.40 4.70 -6.64
N LEU A 146 27.25 3.71 -6.32
CA LEU A 146 26.85 2.29 -6.20
C LEU A 146 26.13 1.97 -4.88
N GLY A 147 25.89 2.93 -4.00
CA GLY A 147 25.16 2.71 -2.74
C GLY A 147 23.70 2.29 -2.95
N GLY A 148 23.27 1.26 -2.21
CA GLY A 148 21.91 0.69 -2.25
C GLY A 148 20.87 1.49 -1.45
N GLY A 149 21.19 2.73 -1.07
CA GLY A 149 20.30 3.64 -0.32
C GLY A 149 20.47 3.62 1.19
N ARG A 150 21.22 2.66 1.74
CA ARG A 150 21.63 2.69 3.17
C ARG A 150 22.99 3.39 3.33
N GLU A 151 23.82 3.28 2.31
CA GLU A 151 25.11 3.95 2.14
C GLU A 151 24.85 5.33 1.53
N TRP A 152 24.18 6.21 2.28
CA TRP A 152 23.73 7.53 1.82
C TRP A 152 24.87 8.43 1.29
N GLU A 153 26.10 8.19 1.74
CA GLU A 153 27.32 8.88 1.31
C GLU A 153 27.86 8.44 -0.06
N ASP A 154 27.42 7.30 -0.60
CA ASP A 154 27.82 6.77 -1.92
C ASP A 154 26.59 6.58 -2.83
N PHE A 155 25.66 7.53 -2.77
CA PHE A 155 24.34 7.45 -3.38
C PHE A 155 24.02 8.78 -4.08
N LEU A 156 23.60 8.73 -5.35
CA LEU A 156 22.87 9.82 -5.98
C LEU A 156 21.56 9.29 -6.55
N GLY A 157 20.44 9.79 -6.03
CA GLY A 157 19.11 9.58 -6.58
C GLY A 157 18.44 10.93 -6.78
N ILE A 158 17.92 11.19 -7.98
CA ILE A 158 17.20 12.42 -8.29
C ILE A 158 15.85 12.02 -8.87
N LYS A 159 14.77 12.42 -8.19
CA LYS A 159 13.41 12.27 -8.71
C LYS A 159 13.10 13.46 -9.61
N THR A 160 12.69 13.20 -10.85
CA THR A 160 12.05 14.24 -11.68
C THR A 160 10.73 14.67 -11.05
N ASP A 161 10.32 15.91 -11.30
CA ASP A 161 9.04 16.39 -10.82
C ASP A 161 7.91 15.63 -11.52
N ASP A 162 6.77 15.51 -10.83
CA ASP A 162 5.59 14.87 -11.39
C ASP A 162 5.17 15.60 -12.69
N ARG A 163 4.50 14.88 -13.60
CA ARG A 163 4.01 15.49 -14.85
C ARG A 163 2.97 16.56 -14.50
N TYR A 164 2.88 17.61 -15.30
CA TYR A 164 1.73 18.51 -15.27
C TYR A 164 0.42 17.72 -15.48
N THR A 165 -0.70 18.33 -15.11
CA THR A 165 -2.04 17.70 -15.20
C THR A 165 -2.27 17.16 -16.61
N THR A 166 -2.44 15.84 -16.72
CA THR A 166 -2.75 15.16 -17.98
C THR A 166 -4.27 14.98 -18.11
N PRO A 167 -4.91 15.39 -19.23
CA PRO A 167 -6.33 15.15 -19.46
C PRO A 167 -6.67 13.66 -19.32
N GLY A 168 -7.63 13.36 -18.45
CA GLY A 168 -8.16 12.01 -18.21
C GLY A 168 -9.21 11.61 -19.26
N ILE A 169 -8.88 11.77 -20.53
CA ILE A 169 -9.84 11.66 -21.64
C ILE A 169 -10.01 10.25 -22.19
N CYS A 170 -9.22 9.26 -21.77
CA CYS A 170 -9.31 7.89 -22.23
C CYS A 170 -9.66 6.93 -21.08
N GLY A 171 -10.57 5.99 -21.30
CA GLY A 171 -10.97 5.01 -20.29
C GLY A 171 -11.36 3.66 -20.90
N GLN A 172 -11.26 2.61 -20.11
CA GLN A 172 -11.74 1.28 -20.49
C GLN A 172 -13.27 1.22 -20.37
N LYS A 173 -13.95 0.83 -21.44
CA LYS A 173 -15.40 0.56 -21.44
C LYS A 173 -15.69 -0.91 -21.17
N ASN A 174 -15.05 -1.81 -21.91
CA ASN A 174 -15.17 -3.25 -21.71
C ASN A 174 -13.94 -4.01 -22.24
N LYS A 175 -13.83 -5.28 -21.86
CA LYS A 175 -12.80 -6.19 -22.35
C LYS A 175 -13.37 -7.58 -22.64
N GLY A 176 -12.89 -8.19 -23.72
CA GLY A 176 -13.16 -9.56 -24.14
C GLY A 176 -11.92 -10.44 -24.03
N TYR A 177 -11.97 -11.63 -24.64
CA TYR A 177 -10.84 -12.56 -24.71
C TYR A 177 -9.77 -12.07 -25.68
N ASN A 178 -10.15 -11.52 -26.84
CA ASN A 178 -9.22 -11.04 -27.87
C ASN A 178 -9.47 -9.59 -28.29
N GLU A 179 -10.19 -8.83 -27.46
CA GLU A 179 -10.65 -7.48 -27.80
C GLU A 179 -10.78 -6.59 -26.56
N VAL A 180 -10.75 -5.28 -26.80
CA VAL A 180 -11.01 -4.25 -25.80
C VAL A 180 -11.72 -3.08 -26.47
N THR A 181 -12.68 -2.49 -25.76
CA THR A 181 -13.30 -1.22 -26.19
C THR A 181 -12.90 -0.13 -25.22
N LEU A 182 -12.40 0.97 -25.77
CA LEU A 182 -12.08 2.19 -25.05
C LEU A 182 -13.08 3.28 -25.38
N THR A 183 -13.40 4.10 -24.40
CA THR A 183 -14.11 5.37 -24.57
C THR A 183 -13.13 6.52 -24.45
N PHE A 184 -13.40 7.60 -25.18
CA PHE A 184 -12.67 8.83 -25.02
C PHE A 184 -13.52 10.09 -25.20
N GLN A 185 -13.15 11.14 -24.47
CA GLN A 185 -13.81 12.45 -24.49
C GLN A 185 -12.87 13.52 -25.03
N LEU A 186 -12.98 13.83 -26.31
CA LEU A 186 -12.19 14.90 -26.93
C LEU A 186 -12.64 16.32 -26.54
N PRO A 187 -13.94 16.63 -26.33
CA PRO A 187 -14.35 17.98 -25.96
C PRO A 187 -13.64 18.46 -24.70
N PHE A 188 -12.98 19.62 -24.81
CA PHE A 188 -12.35 20.28 -23.67
C PHE A 188 -13.42 20.97 -22.82
N VAL A 189 -13.50 20.56 -21.54
CA VAL A 189 -14.45 21.10 -20.58
C VAL A 189 -13.68 21.73 -19.42
N GLU A 190 -13.77 23.05 -19.28
CA GLU A 190 -12.98 23.79 -18.27
C GLU A 190 -13.29 23.37 -16.83
N SER A 191 -14.55 22.98 -16.54
CA SER A 191 -14.94 22.56 -15.19
C SER A 191 -14.25 21.29 -14.70
N ASP A 192 -13.60 20.53 -15.59
CA ASP A 192 -12.92 19.28 -15.24
C ASP A 192 -11.52 19.51 -14.64
N TYR A 193 -11.04 20.77 -14.65
CA TYR A 193 -9.67 21.11 -14.29
C TYR A 193 -9.61 22.11 -13.13
N SER A 194 -8.51 22.06 -12.39
CA SER A 194 -8.27 23.02 -11.32
C SER A 194 -7.99 24.41 -11.88
N LYS A 195 -8.29 25.46 -11.10
CA LYS A 195 -8.03 26.84 -11.52
C LYS A 195 -6.56 27.08 -11.91
N SER A 196 -5.62 26.43 -11.24
CA SER A 196 -4.19 26.53 -11.54
C SER A 196 -3.83 25.96 -12.93
N ASP A 197 -4.49 24.90 -13.37
CA ASP A 197 -4.25 24.30 -14.70
C ASP A 197 -4.83 25.17 -15.84
N LEU A 198 -5.81 26.02 -15.51
CA LEU A 198 -6.48 26.94 -16.43
C LEU A 198 -5.88 28.36 -16.43
N THR A 199 -4.87 28.60 -15.61
CA THR A 199 -4.25 29.93 -15.49
C THR A 199 -3.17 30.10 -16.56
N GLU A 200 -3.33 31.05 -17.47
CA GLU A 200 -2.37 31.31 -18.57
C GLU A 200 -1.07 31.97 -18.12
N THR A 201 -1.12 32.78 -17.06
CA THR A 201 0.03 33.55 -16.55
C THR A 201 0.18 33.39 -15.05
N LEU A 202 1.40 33.14 -14.59
CA LEU A 202 1.75 33.08 -13.17
C LEU A 202 1.60 34.46 -12.50
N GLU A 203 1.65 34.49 -11.16
CA GLU A 203 1.49 35.72 -10.37
C GLU A 203 2.53 36.81 -10.70
N ASP A 204 3.71 36.41 -11.18
CA ASP A 204 4.79 37.32 -11.61
C ASP A 204 4.64 37.83 -13.05
N GLY A 205 3.56 37.46 -13.74
CA GLY A 205 3.25 37.87 -15.10
C GLY A 205 3.92 37.03 -16.19
N THR A 206 4.67 35.98 -15.83
CA THR A 206 5.27 35.06 -16.81
C THR A 206 4.23 34.04 -17.30
N PRO A 207 4.35 33.50 -18.54
CA PRO A 207 3.47 32.44 -19.02
C PRO A 207 3.54 31.21 -18.11
N ASN A 208 2.39 30.67 -17.73
CA ASN A 208 2.34 29.43 -16.96
C ASN A 208 2.74 28.26 -17.88
N PRO A 209 3.88 27.59 -17.62
CA PRO A 209 4.31 26.47 -18.44
C PRO A 209 3.36 25.27 -18.32
N ASP A 210 2.53 25.21 -17.28
CA ASP A 210 1.60 24.10 -17.00
C ASP A 210 0.16 24.43 -17.39
N PHE A 211 -0.08 25.55 -18.09
CA PHE A 211 -1.39 25.85 -18.65
C PHE A 211 -1.84 24.73 -19.59
N ILE A 212 -3.04 24.19 -19.37
CA ILE A 212 -3.48 22.95 -20.02
C ILE A 212 -3.49 23.04 -21.55
N LYS A 213 -3.91 24.18 -22.12
CA LYS A 213 -3.93 24.38 -23.58
C LYS A 213 -2.54 24.64 -24.17
N THR A 214 -1.55 24.98 -23.34
CA THR A 214 -0.13 25.03 -23.77
C THR A 214 0.44 23.62 -23.89
N ARG A 215 0.01 22.69 -23.04
CA ARG A 215 0.50 21.31 -23.02
C ARG A 215 -0.26 20.38 -23.95
N PHE A 216 -1.56 20.60 -24.12
CA PHE A 216 -2.42 19.80 -24.97
C PHE A 216 -3.20 20.71 -25.92
N ASP A 217 -2.94 20.57 -27.21
CA ASP A 217 -3.59 21.39 -28.23
C ASP A 217 -5.11 21.17 -28.22
N VAL A 218 -5.85 22.27 -28.36
CA VAL A 218 -7.30 22.28 -28.54
C VAL A 218 -7.59 22.89 -29.91
N ASP A 219 -8.36 22.17 -30.73
CA ASP A 219 -8.71 22.61 -32.08
C ASP A 219 -9.77 23.73 -32.08
N ASN A 220 -10.09 24.24 -33.27
CA ASN A 220 -11.08 25.30 -33.45
C ASN A 220 -12.51 24.90 -33.07
N ASN A 221 -12.78 23.60 -32.88
CA ASN A 221 -14.07 23.08 -32.43
C ASN A 221 -14.13 22.90 -30.91
N GLY A 222 -13.06 23.23 -30.18
CA GLY A 222 -12.97 23.06 -28.73
C GLY A 222 -12.63 21.62 -28.32
N ASN A 223 -12.06 20.81 -29.20
CA ASN A 223 -11.65 19.44 -28.89
C ASN A 223 -10.14 19.33 -28.68
N PHE A 224 -9.71 18.50 -27.73
CA PHE A 224 -8.33 18.05 -27.66
C PHE A 224 -7.91 17.36 -28.96
N VAL A 225 -6.71 17.70 -29.44
CA VAL A 225 -6.14 17.13 -30.66
C VAL A 225 -5.53 15.76 -30.38
N ALA A 226 -6.28 14.68 -30.64
CA ALA A 226 -5.77 13.31 -30.65
C ALA A 226 -5.68 12.78 -32.09
N THR A 227 -4.51 12.31 -32.50
CA THR A 227 -4.24 11.86 -33.88
C THR A 227 -4.10 10.35 -33.99
N THR A 228 -3.46 9.72 -33.02
CA THR A 228 -3.16 8.29 -33.05
C THR A 228 -3.58 7.63 -31.74
N ILE A 229 -3.82 6.33 -31.84
CA ILE A 229 -3.93 5.44 -30.71
C ILE A 229 -2.71 4.52 -30.70
N VAL A 230 -2.12 4.37 -29.52
CA VAL A 230 -0.99 3.50 -29.26
C VAL A 230 -1.49 2.34 -28.42
N CYS A 231 -1.22 1.10 -28.84
CA CYS A 231 -1.52 -0.12 -28.08
C CYS A 231 -0.31 -1.06 -28.17
N LYS A 232 0.29 -1.35 -27.01
CA LYS A 232 1.49 -2.20 -26.90
C LYS A 232 1.29 -3.25 -25.81
N PRO A 233 1.81 -4.49 -25.98
CA PRO A 233 1.90 -5.46 -24.91
C PRO A 233 2.62 -4.87 -23.68
N ALA A 234 2.18 -5.25 -22.48
CA ALA A 234 2.86 -4.83 -21.26
C ALA A 234 4.23 -5.53 -21.11
N PRO A 235 5.19 -4.96 -20.36
CA PRO A 235 6.56 -5.47 -20.23
C PRO A 235 6.68 -6.91 -19.74
N PHE A 236 5.71 -7.42 -18.96
CA PHE A 236 5.68 -8.79 -18.47
C PHE A 236 5.14 -9.80 -19.50
N ASN A 237 4.59 -9.33 -20.62
CA ASN A 237 4.11 -10.17 -21.74
C ASN A 237 4.51 -9.59 -23.11
N PRO A 238 5.81 -9.27 -23.33
CA PRO A 238 6.25 -8.47 -24.48
C PRO A 238 6.02 -9.19 -25.83
N THR A 239 5.81 -10.50 -25.80
CA THR A 239 5.57 -11.33 -26.99
C THR A 239 4.09 -11.48 -27.34
N ALA A 240 3.17 -10.88 -26.58
CA ALA A 240 1.74 -10.97 -26.88
C ALA A 240 1.43 -10.30 -28.23
N LYS A 241 0.42 -10.84 -28.92
CA LYS A 241 0.05 -10.43 -30.27
C LYS A 241 -0.30 -8.95 -30.33
N MET A 242 0.23 -8.30 -31.36
CA MET A 242 -0.13 -6.93 -31.71
C MET A 242 -1.57 -6.87 -32.26
N PRO A 243 -2.37 -5.86 -31.90
CA PRO A 243 -3.74 -5.73 -32.39
C PRO A 243 -3.82 -5.61 -33.91
N ASP A 244 -4.93 -6.07 -34.46
CA ASP A 244 -5.17 -6.07 -35.90
C ASP A 244 -5.24 -4.62 -36.42
N GLY A 245 -4.54 -4.35 -37.53
CA GLY A 245 -4.48 -3.02 -38.15
C GLY A 245 -3.51 -2.02 -37.51
N PHE A 246 -2.75 -2.42 -36.48
CA PHE A 246 -1.68 -1.60 -35.91
C PHE A 246 -0.32 -1.93 -36.54
N VAL A 247 0.50 -0.90 -36.77
CA VAL A 247 1.90 -1.06 -37.22
C VAL A 247 2.80 -0.61 -36.08
N ASN A 248 3.62 -1.52 -35.55
CA ASN A 248 4.46 -1.28 -34.36
C ASN A 248 3.68 -0.71 -33.15
N GLY A 249 2.41 -1.11 -33.02
CA GLY A 249 1.55 -0.70 -31.91
C GLY A 249 0.95 0.68 -32.07
N ILE A 250 0.94 1.22 -33.29
CA ILE A 250 0.39 2.54 -33.57
C ILE A 250 -0.63 2.43 -34.72
N ARG A 251 -1.73 3.17 -34.59
CA ARG A 251 -2.72 3.36 -35.66
C ARG A 251 -3.31 4.78 -35.58
N ALA A 252 -3.61 5.37 -36.74
CA ALA A 252 -4.38 6.62 -36.79
C ALA A 252 -5.83 6.40 -36.32
N LEU A 253 -6.36 7.36 -35.56
CA LEU A 253 -7.79 7.41 -35.23
C LEU A 253 -8.59 7.78 -36.48
N THR A 254 -9.69 7.06 -36.76
CA THR A 254 -10.60 7.44 -37.85
C THR A 254 -11.54 8.56 -37.42
N ASP A 255 -12.16 9.23 -38.39
CA ASP A 255 -13.12 10.31 -38.10
C ASP A 255 -14.40 9.76 -37.46
N GLU A 256 -14.81 8.54 -37.82
CA GLU A 256 -15.94 7.85 -37.19
C GLU A 256 -15.67 7.53 -35.72
N GLU A 257 -14.46 7.07 -35.39
CA GLU A 257 -14.06 6.81 -34.00
C GLU A 257 -14.07 8.11 -33.19
N LYS A 258 -13.49 9.19 -33.73
CA LYS A 258 -13.50 10.52 -33.09
C LYS A 258 -14.91 11.04 -32.85
N ALA A 259 -15.81 10.85 -33.82
CA ALA A 259 -17.21 11.26 -33.69
C ALA A 259 -17.99 10.40 -32.68
N ALA A 260 -17.68 9.10 -32.59
CA ALA A 260 -18.30 8.19 -31.63
C ALA A 260 -17.74 8.33 -30.20
N GLY A 261 -16.50 8.82 -30.06
CA GLY A 261 -15.78 8.82 -28.79
C GLY A 261 -15.40 7.41 -28.33
N GLU A 262 -15.24 6.47 -29.26
CA GLU A 262 -14.95 5.06 -28.94
C GLU A 262 -13.96 4.45 -29.94
N VAL A 263 -13.07 3.59 -29.44
CA VAL A 263 -12.21 2.72 -30.27
C VAL A 263 -12.44 1.28 -29.85
N HIS A 264 -12.64 0.41 -30.84
CA HIS A 264 -12.70 -1.04 -30.65
C HIS A 264 -11.44 -1.69 -31.22
N ILE A 265 -10.65 -2.33 -30.35
CA ILE A 265 -9.38 -2.97 -30.69
C ILE A 265 -9.59 -4.48 -30.64
N THR A 266 -9.19 -5.18 -31.70
CA THR A 266 -9.36 -6.63 -31.87
C THR A 266 -8.02 -7.31 -32.19
N GLY A 267 -8.02 -8.64 -32.17
CA GLY A 267 -6.86 -9.46 -32.53
C GLY A 267 -5.80 -9.57 -31.43
N LEU A 268 -6.17 -9.28 -30.17
CA LEU A 268 -5.32 -9.41 -28.99
C LEU A 268 -5.23 -10.88 -28.53
N ASP A 269 -4.19 -11.22 -27.79
CA ASP A 269 -4.09 -12.51 -27.10
C ASP A 269 -4.94 -12.51 -25.83
N GLU A 270 -5.39 -13.70 -25.43
CA GLU A 270 -6.09 -13.93 -24.17
C GLU A 270 -5.14 -13.77 -22.97
N ASN A 271 -5.71 -13.47 -21.80
CA ASN A 271 -5.00 -13.30 -20.52
C ASN A 271 -3.77 -12.38 -20.58
N SER A 272 -3.73 -11.46 -21.54
CA SER A 272 -2.55 -10.66 -21.88
C SER A 272 -2.76 -9.20 -21.49
N GLY A 273 -1.69 -8.58 -20.98
CA GLY A 273 -1.67 -7.17 -20.62
C GLY A 273 -1.33 -6.27 -21.80
N TYR A 274 -2.02 -5.14 -21.90
CA TYR A 274 -1.79 -4.12 -22.91
C TYR A 274 -1.84 -2.72 -22.29
N TYR A 275 -0.91 -1.86 -22.71
CA TYR A 275 -0.92 -0.43 -22.42
C TYR A 275 -1.45 0.32 -23.63
N ILE A 276 -2.44 1.17 -23.38
CA ILE A 276 -3.17 1.87 -24.42
C ILE A 276 -3.27 3.35 -24.09
N THR A 277 -3.01 4.22 -25.05
CA THR A 277 -3.11 5.67 -24.88
C THR A 277 -3.46 6.36 -26.19
N LEU A 278 -4.04 7.55 -26.09
CA LEU A 278 -4.17 8.48 -27.20
C LEU A 278 -2.93 9.37 -27.27
N ARG A 279 -2.56 9.77 -28.48
CA ARG A 279 -1.38 10.59 -28.71
C ARG A 279 -1.63 11.69 -29.74
N ASN A 280 -1.08 12.86 -29.48
CA ASN A 280 -0.94 13.95 -30.44
C ASN A 280 0.45 13.87 -31.08
N ASP A 281 0.53 13.34 -32.30
CA ASP A 281 1.81 13.12 -32.99
C ASP A 281 2.55 14.44 -33.30
N ALA A 282 1.86 15.59 -33.34
CA ALA A 282 2.50 16.89 -33.54
C ALA A 282 3.33 17.36 -32.34
N ARG A 283 3.12 16.74 -31.16
CA ARG A 283 3.87 16.99 -29.93
C ARG A 283 5.05 16.03 -29.74
N MET A 284 5.20 15.04 -30.63
CA MET A 284 6.41 14.23 -30.70
C MET A 284 7.59 15.10 -31.12
N PHE A 285 8.73 14.88 -30.51
CA PHE A 285 9.96 15.53 -30.94
C PHE A 285 11.14 14.58 -30.87
N THR A 286 12.22 14.96 -31.55
CA THR A 286 13.45 14.18 -31.63
C THR A 286 14.60 15.07 -31.18
N TYR A 287 15.53 14.51 -30.41
CA TYR A 287 16.71 15.20 -29.93
C TYR A 287 17.92 14.26 -29.95
N THR A 288 19.12 14.83 -29.85
CA THR A 288 20.36 14.06 -29.68
C THR A 288 20.62 13.92 -28.18
N ASN A 289 20.71 12.69 -27.67
CA ASN A 289 21.02 12.41 -26.28
C ASN A 289 22.52 12.62 -25.97
N MET A 290 22.95 12.34 -24.74
CA MET A 290 24.32 12.61 -24.28
C MET A 290 25.37 11.70 -24.92
N SER A 291 24.98 10.53 -25.41
CA SER A 291 25.78 9.55 -26.13
C SER A 291 25.88 9.84 -27.64
N GLY A 292 25.15 10.85 -28.13
CA GLY A 292 25.17 11.28 -29.53
C GLY A 292 24.16 10.57 -30.43
N GLU A 293 23.26 9.77 -29.85
CA GLU A 293 22.19 9.07 -30.57
C GLU A 293 20.97 9.97 -30.76
N VAL A 294 20.32 9.84 -31.92
CA VAL A 294 19.09 10.55 -32.23
C VAL A 294 17.91 9.76 -31.69
N VAL A 295 17.20 10.31 -30.71
CA VAL A 295 16.11 9.65 -29.98
C VAL A 295 14.81 10.43 -30.17
N SER A 296 13.73 9.73 -30.49
CA SER A 296 12.37 10.29 -30.52
C SER A 296 11.66 10.01 -29.19
N THR A 297 10.91 10.99 -28.68
CA THR A 297 10.21 10.88 -27.39
C THR A 297 8.75 11.31 -27.49
N ASP A 298 7.91 10.64 -26.71
CA ASP A 298 6.45 10.82 -26.61
C ASP A 298 5.99 11.39 -25.26
N ILE A 299 6.92 11.75 -24.37
CA ILE A 299 6.66 12.18 -22.99
C ILE A 299 5.63 13.32 -22.84
N ASP A 300 5.48 14.18 -23.85
CA ASP A 300 4.54 15.30 -23.89
C ASP A 300 3.40 15.09 -24.92
N ALA A 301 3.47 14.02 -25.71
CA ALA A 301 2.50 13.71 -26.77
C ALA A 301 1.33 12.86 -26.29
N GLU A 302 1.55 12.03 -25.27
CA GLU A 302 0.54 11.09 -24.78
C GLU A 302 -0.44 11.73 -23.79
N TYR A 303 -1.71 11.36 -23.92
CA TYR A 303 -2.75 11.61 -22.91
C TYR A 303 -2.64 10.59 -21.77
N ASN A 304 -3.69 10.43 -20.95
CA ASN A 304 -3.66 9.44 -19.87
C ASN A 304 -3.59 8.01 -20.44
N GLN A 305 -2.79 7.18 -19.79
CA GLN A 305 -2.58 5.79 -20.17
C GLN A 305 -3.60 4.88 -19.49
N VAL A 306 -4.00 3.82 -20.18
CA VAL A 306 -4.91 2.78 -19.71
C VAL A 306 -4.18 1.44 -19.74
N PHE A 307 -4.25 0.68 -18.65
CA PHE A 307 -3.81 -0.71 -18.63
C PHE A 307 -5.02 -1.63 -18.69
N VAL A 308 -5.00 -2.57 -19.63
CA VAL A 308 -6.04 -3.58 -19.78
C VAL A 308 -5.42 -4.96 -19.81
N ARG A 309 -5.98 -5.89 -19.03
CA ARG A 309 -5.73 -7.33 -19.20
C ARG A 309 -6.93 -7.98 -19.86
N THR A 310 -6.76 -8.56 -21.05
CA THR A 310 -7.81 -9.32 -21.72
C THR A 310 -8.29 -10.50 -20.86
N LYS A 311 -9.51 -10.97 -21.11
CA LYS A 311 -10.06 -12.11 -20.36
C LYS A 311 -9.28 -13.38 -20.69
N GLY A 312 -9.34 -14.31 -19.75
CA GLY A 312 -8.93 -15.70 -19.92
C GLY A 312 -9.74 -16.54 -18.94
N ASP A 313 -9.88 -17.83 -19.24
CA ASP A 313 -10.57 -18.75 -18.34
C ASP A 313 -9.59 -19.28 -17.29
N PRO A 314 -9.94 -19.26 -15.99
CA PRO A 314 -9.13 -19.90 -14.97
C PRO A 314 -9.04 -21.40 -15.24
N GLY A 315 -7.86 -21.98 -14.99
CA GLY A 315 -7.67 -23.43 -15.11
C GLY A 315 -8.34 -24.19 -13.97
N GLU A 316 -8.23 -25.52 -14.02
CA GLU A 316 -8.61 -26.38 -12.89
C GLU A 316 -7.90 -25.93 -11.59
N PRO A 317 -8.53 -26.11 -10.41
CA PRO A 317 -7.91 -25.74 -9.14
C PRO A 317 -6.54 -26.39 -8.95
N ILE A 318 -5.56 -25.59 -8.52
CA ILE A 318 -4.19 -26.05 -8.28
C ILE A 318 -4.06 -26.40 -6.80
N ILE A 319 -3.71 -27.65 -6.51
CA ILE A 319 -3.40 -28.07 -5.14
C ILE A 319 -1.91 -27.83 -4.89
N ILE A 320 -1.59 -27.06 -3.85
CA ILE A 320 -0.22 -26.85 -3.39
C ILE A 320 0.14 -28.00 -2.46
N GLU A 321 0.98 -28.91 -2.95
CA GLU A 321 1.37 -30.09 -2.18
C GLU A 321 2.31 -29.72 -1.01
N PRO A 322 2.12 -30.32 0.19
CA PRO A 322 2.95 -30.13 1.39
C PRO A 322 4.42 -30.55 1.21
N ILE A 323 5.25 -29.68 0.62
CA ILE A 323 6.68 -29.91 0.43
C ILE A 323 7.45 -28.93 1.31
N VAL A 324 8.26 -29.45 2.24
CA VAL A 324 9.19 -28.68 3.05
C VAL A 324 10.59 -28.91 2.50
N ASP A 325 11.27 -27.84 2.10
CA ASP A 325 12.67 -27.93 1.68
C ASP A 325 13.58 -28.07 2.91
N PRO A 326 14.28 -29.22 3.09
CA PRO A 326 15.18 -29.39 4.23
C PRO A 326 16.39 -28.45 4.18
N ASN A 327 16.67 -27.82 3.04
CA ASN A 327 17.77 -26.88 2.84
C ASN A 327 17.29 -25.42 2.73
N ASP A 328 16.06 -25.13 3.16
CA ASP A 328 15.52 -23.78 3.06
C ASP A 328 16.40 -22.76 3.82
N THR A 329 16.65 -21.63 3.18
CA THR A 329 17.50 -20.57 3.74
C THR A 329 16.82 -19.76 4.84
N ILE A 330 15.51 -19.90 5.01
CA ILE A 330 14.73 -19.27 6.07
C ILE A 330 14.70 -20.22 7.28
N PRO A 331 15.34 -19.87 8.41
CA PRO A 331 15.50 -20.78 9.53
C PRO A 331 14.20 -21.42 10.03
N GLY A 332 13.09 -20.66 10.03
CA GLY A 332 11.80 -21.15 10.50
C GLY A 332 11.07 -22.11 9.55
N ALA A 333 11.47 -22.25 8.28
CA ALA A 333 10.72 -23.07 7.34
C ALA A 333 10.69 -24.55 7.78
N VAL A 334 11.84 -25.09 8.19
CA VAL A 334 11.96 -26.46 8.70
C VAL A 334 11.38 -26.58 10.11
N GLU A 335 11.65 -25.61 11.00
CA GLU A 335 11.16 -25.61 12.39
C GLU A 335 9.63 -25.66 12.47
N TYR A 336 8.97 -24.87 11.62
CA TYR A 336 7.52 -24.80 11.56
C TYR A 336 6.90 -25.82 10.58
N ASN A 337 7.69 -26.70 9.94
CA ASN A 337 7.23 -27.65 8.93
C ASN A 337 6.36 -26.97 7.86
N ALA A 338 6.89 -25.91 7.24
CA ALA A 338 6.10 -25.01 6.40
C ALA A 338 6.53 -25.05 4.92
N THR A 339 5.54 -25.04 4.02
CA THR A 339 5.74 -24.97 2.57
C THR A 339 5.73 -23.53 2.07
N ARG A 340 6.70 -23.17 1.23
CA ARG A 340 6.81 -21.82 0.67
C ARG A 340 5.77 -21.58 -0.42
N ILE A 341 4.99 -20.49 -0.32
CA ILE A 341 3.92 -20.19 -1.29
C ILE A 341 4.08 -18.86 -2.04
N ASP A 342 4.94 -17.95 -1.58
CA ASP A 342 5.11 -16.64 -2.21
C ASP A 342 5.61 -16.74 -3.66
N THR A 343 6.55 -17.64 -3.96
CA THR A 343 7.02 -17.88 -5.34
C THR A 343 5.90 -18.37 -6.27
N ILE A 344 4.96 -19.19 -5.77
CA ILE A 344 3.82 -19.66 -6.57
C ILE A 344 2.94 -18.48 -6.95
N ILE A 345 2.61 -17.62 -5.98
CA ILE A 345 1.79 -16.43 -6.24
C ILE A 345 2.53 -15.42 -7.12
N THR A 346 3.83 -15.21 -6.91
CA THR A 346 4.65 -14.33 -7.76
C THR A 346 4.70 -14.82 -9.21
N ASN A 347 4.81 -16.14 -9.44
CA ASN A 347 4.80 -16.69 -10.79
C ASN A 347 3.42 -16.54 -11.44
N PHE A 348 2.34 -16.74 -10.68
CA PHE A 348 0.97 -16.55 -11.16
C PHE A 348 0.69 -15.13 -11.66
N VAL A 349 1.05 -14.11 -10.87
CA VAL A 349 0.77 -12.72 -11.26
C VAL A 349 1.51 -12.29 -12.53
N ASN A 350 2.65 -12.91 -12.82
CA ASN A 350 3.46 -12.65 -14.00
C ASN A 350 3.20 -13.61 -15.18
N SER A 351 2.40 -14.66 -15.00
CA SER A 351 2.12 -15.66 -16.05
C SER A 351 1.06 -15.17 -17.03
N ASN A 352 1.21 -15.44 -18.33
CA ASN A 352 0.11 -15.28 -19.30
C ASN A 352 -0.58 -16.63 -19.60
N GLU A 353 -0.09 -17.72 -19.01
CA GLU A 353 -0.66 -19.06 -19.16
C GLU A 353 -1.75 -19.33 -18.10
N ILE A 354 -1.62 -18.71 -16.93
CA ILE A 354 -2.60 -18.86 -15.84
C ILE A 354 -3.44 -17.59 -15.75
N ALA A 355 -4.73 -17.72 -16.01
CA ALA A 355 -5.67 -16.61 -16.03
C ALA A 355 -6.07 -16.15 -14.63
N GLU A 356 -6.50 -14.90 -14.56
CA GLU A 356 -7.14 -14.32 -13.39
C GLU A 356 -8.37 -15.16 -12.94
N GLY A 357 -8.58 -15.26 -11.63
CA GLY A 357 -9.62 -16.11 -11.05
C GLY A 357 -9.17 -17.53 -10.70
N GLN A 358 -7.89 -17.88 -10.92
CA GLN A 358 -7.33 -19.18 -10.55
C GLN A 358 -7.55 -19.50 -9.06
N VAL A 359 -7.89 -20.75 -8.78
CA VAL A 359 -8.06 -21.28 -7.42
C VAL A 359 -6.82 -22.07 -7.02
N TYR A 360 -6.31 -21.78 -5.81
CA TYR A 360 -5.22 -22.50 -5.15
C TYR A 360 -5.73 -23.11 -3.85
N TYR A 361 -5.64 -24.44 -3.75
CA TYR A 361 -5.97 -25.18 -2.53
C TYR A 361 -4.72 -25.53 -1.71
N LEU A 362 -4.81 -25.28 -0.42
CA LEU A 362 -3.85 -25.67 0.60
C LEU A 362 -4.38 -26.90 1.35
N ARG A 363 -3.57 -27.94 1.52
CA ARG A 363 -3.92 -29.06 2.41
C ARG A 363 -4.05 -28.59 3.86
N GLY A 364 -5.15 -28.95 4.50
CA GLY A 364 -5.39 -28.63 5.92
C GLY A 364 -4.56 -29.50 6.86
N GLY A 365 -4.19 -28.95 8.02
CA GLY A 365 -3.27 -29.60 8.96
C GLY A 365 -1.79 -29.47 8.57
N HIS A 366 -1.48 -28.65 7.56
CA HIS A 366 -0.13 -28.30 7.14
C HIS A 366 0.09 -26.78 7.19
N ASN A 367 1.35 -26.39 7.33
CA ASN A 367 1.76 -25.00 7.44
C ASN A 367 2.36 -24.50 6.13
N TYR A 368 2.18 -23.22 5.84
CA TYR A 368 2.68 -22.54 4.66
C TYR A 368 3.27 -21.19 5.06
N TYR A 369 4.13 -20.61 4.23
CA TYR A 369 4.70 -19.30 4.54
C TYR A 369 5.06 -18.47 3.31
N THR A 370 5.13 -17.17 3.54
CA THR A 370 5.75 -16.18 2.64
C THR A 370 7.04 -15.64 3.26
N THR A 371 8.04 -15.41 2.42
CA THR A 371 9.31 -14.75 2.82
C THR A 371 9.29 -13.27 2.49
N GLY A 372 8.69 -12.93 1.35
CA GLY A 372 8.55 -11.57 0.86
C GLY A 372 7.14 -11.02 1.02
N ASN A 373 6.87 -10.03 0.18
CA ASN A 373 5.61 -9.32 0.10
C ASN A 373 4.96 -9.63 -1.26
N PRO A 374 4.13 -10.69 -1.38
CA PRO A 374 3.53 -11.05 -2.66
C PRO A 374 2.65 -9.91 -3.17
N LEU A 375 2.83 -9.56 -4.44
CA LEU A 375 2.03 -8.54 -5.11
C LEU A 375 0.67 -9.12 -5.51
N VAL A 376 -0.39 -8.37 -5.28
CA VAL A 376 -1.76 -8.69 -5.68
C VAL A 376 -2.11 -7.78 -6.85
N GLN A 377 -1.91 -8.29 -8.07
CA GLN A 377 -2.17 -7.60 -9.34
C GLN A 377 -3.16 -8.35 -10.24
N LYS A 378 -3.58 -9.53 -9.80
CA LYS A 378 -4.60 -10.39 -10.42
C LYS A 378 -5.44 -11.00 -9.32
N GLY A 379 -6.74 -11.14 -9.56
CA GLY A 379 -7.67 -11.89 -8.71
C GLY A 379 -7.33 -13.38 -8.65
N PHE A 380 -7.47 -13.97 -7.47
CA PHE A 380 -7.29 -15.41 -7.22
C PHE A 380 -8.05 -15.82 -5.97
N THR A 381 -8.28 -17.13 -5.83
CA THR A 381 -8.73 -17.73 -4.56
C THR A 381 -7.60 -18.53 -3.93
N LEU A 382 -7.28 -18.26 -2.67
CA LEU A 382 -6.42 -19.10 -1.83
C LEU A 382 -7.27 -19.66 -0.70
N ALA A 383 -7.44 -20.99 -0.67
CA ALA A 383 -8.35 -21.63 0.27
C ALA A 383 -7.76 -22.91 0.86
N THR A 384 -8.19 -23.28 2.06
CA THR A 384 -8.00 -24.66 2.54
C THR A 384 -8.82 -25.60 1.65
N HIS A 385 -8.25 -26.75 1.30
CA HIS A 385 -8.92 -27.77 0.50
C HIS A 385 -10.27 -28.18 1.16
N PRO A 386 -11.37 -28.26 0.40
CA PRO A 386 -12.71 -28.44 0.97
C PRO A 386 -12.85 -29.72 1.80
N ASP A 387 -12.26 -30.84 1.36
CA ASP A 387 -12.30 -32.11 2.09
C ASP A 387 -11.58 -32.05 3.45
N ASP A 388 -10.51 -31.25 3.55
CA ASP A 388 -9.78 -31.07 4.81
C ASP A 388 -10.56 -30.14 5.75
N LEU A 389 -11.13 -29.06 5.20
CA LEU A 389 -11.96 -28.13 5.94
C LEU A 389 -13.21 -28.82 6.52
N ALA A 390 -13.84 -29.71 5.77
CA ALA A 390 -14.97 -30.53 6.23
C ALA A 390 -14.60 -31.48 7.39
N GLN A 391 -13.32 -31.86 7.51
CA GLN A 391 -12.79 -32.63 8.65
C GLN A 391 -12.35 -31.73 9.82
N GLY A 392 -12.56 -30.41 9.73
CA GLY A 392 -12.09 -29.44 10.72
C GLY A 392 -10.59 -29.16 10.66
N LYS A 393 -9.89 -29.60 9.61
CA LYS A 393 -8.47 -29.31 9.39
C LYS A 393 -8.34 -28.03 8.59
N ARG A 394 -7.47 -27.13 9.04
CA ARG A 394 -7.25 -25.82 8.41
C ARG A 394 -5.79 -25.69 8.00
N ALA A 395 -5.53 -25.05 6.87
CA ALA A 395 -4.18 -24.66 6.50
C ALA A 395 -3.76 -23.45 7.35
N VAL A 396 -2.50 -23.43 7.78
CA VAL A 396 -1.91 -22.26 8.47
C VAL A 396 -1.00 -21.54 7.50
N VAL A 397 -1.15 -20.23 7.35
CA VAL A 397 -0.28 -19.41 6.50
C VAL A 397 0.46 -18.37 7.36
N PHE A 398 1.78 -18.47 7.39
CA PHE A 398 2.66 -17.51 8.01
C PHE A 398 3.02 -16.39 7.04
N LEU A 399 2.55 -15.16 7.29
CA LEU A 399 2.96 -13.97 6.52
C LEU A 399 4.30 -13.44 7.04
N GLY A 400 5.34 -14.24 6.82
CA GLY A 400 6.60 -14.13 7.55
C GLY A 400 6.41 -14.45 9.04
N GLY A 401 7.19 -13.81 9.89
CA GLY A 401 7.13 -13.99 11.34
C GLY A 401 7.66 -15.34 11.82
N ILE A 402 8.40 -16.08 10.99
CA ILE A 402 9.03 -17.37 11.33
C ILE A 402 10.56 -17.28 11.38
N SER A 403 11.13 -16.12 11.12
CA SER A 403 12.58 -15.89 11.22
C SER A 403 12.89 -14.48 11.73
N LEU A 404 14.13 -14.29 12.17
CA LEU A 404 14.64 -13.02 12.66
C LEU A 404 15.78 -12.52 11.75
N LYS A 405 15.86 -11.20 11.57
CA LYS A 405 17.03 -10.50 11.01
C LYS A 405 17.65 -9.67 12.12
N GLY A 406 18.75 -10.15 12.69
CA GLY A 406 19.21 -9.70 14.01
C GLY A 406 18.13 -10.03 15.04
N ASP A 407 17.71 -9.06 15.84
CA ASP A 407 16.63 -9.23 16.81
C ASP A 407 15.23 -8.90 16.26
N ALA A 408 15.11 -8.50 15.00
CA ALA A 408 13.83 -8.06 14.43
C ALA A 408 13.12 -9.20 13.68
N PRO A 409 11.83 -9.47 13.95
CA PRO A 409 11.04 -10.40 13.16
C PRO A 409 10.96 -9.98 11.69
N VAL A 410 11.25 -10.91 10.77
CA VAL A 410 11.07 -10.70 9.34
C VAL A 410 9.61 -10.98 9.00
N THR A 411 8.87 -9.97 8.56
CA THR A 411 7.43 -10.09 8.27
C THR A 411 7.11 -9.80 6.82
N GLY A 412 6.03 -10.39 6.31
CA GLY A 412 5.44 -10.09 5.02
C GLY A 412 4.01 -9.56 5.14
N ASN A 413 3.46 -9.10 4.02
CA ASN A 413 2.04 -8.82 3.84
C ASN A 413 1.65 -9.03 2.37
N TRP A 414 0.36 -9.19 2.10
CA TRP A 414 -0.17 -9.08 0.75
C TRP A 414 -0.07 -7.62 0.30
N VAL A 415 0.62 -7.35 -0.81
CA VAL A 415 0.75 -5.99 -1.34
C VAL A 415 -0.38 -5.75 -2.33
N LEU A 416 -1.24 -4.80 -2.01
CA LEU A 416 -2.34 -4.39 -2.88
C LEU A 416 -1.72 -3.61 -4.06
N GLY A 417 -1.69 -4.19 -5.26
CA GLY A 417 -1.05 -3.61 -6.45
C GLY A 417 0.48 -3.72 -6.46
N LYS A 418 1.14 -2.73 -7.08
CA LYS A 418 2.60 -2.59 -7.14
C LYS A 418 3.05 -1.13 -7.21
N ASN A 419 4.35 -0.89 -7.01
CA ASN A 419 4.98 0.37 -7.43
C ASN A 419 5.06 0.42 -8.96
N LYS A 420 5.19 1.64 -9.50
CA LYS A 420 5.60 1.81 -10.90
C LYS A 420 7.03 1.32 -11.06
N GLU A 421 7.27 0.42 -12.01
CA GLU A 421 8.58 -0.09 -12.41
C GLU A 421 9.01 0.57 -13.72
N ALA A 422 10.30 0.43 -14.10
CA ALA A 422 10.80 0.96 -15.37
C ALA A 422 10.00 0.35 -16.54
N GLY A 423 9.54 1.20 -17.46
CA GLY A 423 8.68 0.81 -18.58
C GLY A 423 7.19 0.60 -18.25
N ASP A 424 6.77 0.70 -16.98
CA ASP A 424 5.35 0.76 -16.64
C ASP A 424 4.75 2.13 -17.01
N VAL A 425 3.45 2.11 -17.30
CA VAL A 425 2.61 3.29 -17.46
C VAL A 425 1.96 3.70 -16.13
N ASP A 426 1.64 4.98 -15.98
CA ASP A 426 0.88 5.45 -14.80
C ASP A 426 -0.62 5.22 -15.01
N ALA A 427 -1.02 3.94 -14.99
CA ALA A 427 -2.40 3.50 -15.21
C ALA A 427 -2.92 2.66 -14.04
N PRO A 428 -4.25 2.64 -13.80
CA PRO A 428 -4.85 1.78 -12.79
C PRO A 428 -4.68 0.31 -13.12
N ILE A 429 -4.44 -0.50 -12.09
CA ILE A 429 -4.51 -1.96 -12.17
C ILE A 429 -5.93 -2.39 -11.81
N GLU A 430 -6.64 -2.99 -12.77
CA GLU A 430 -7.91 -3.66 -12.51
C GLU A 430 -7.63 -5.08 -12.03
N ILE A 431 -8.24 -5.45 -10.90
CA ILE A 431 -8.03 -6.73 -10.22
C ILE A 431 -9.41 -7.35 -9.99
N GLY A 432 -9.58 -8.60 -10.41
CA GLY A 432 -10.76 -9.40 -10.16
C GLY A 432 -10.93 -9.77 -8.68
N ASP A 433 -11.71 -10.82 -8.43
CA ASP A 433 -11.97 -11.27 -7.07
C ASP A 433 -10.70 -11.83 -6.40
N VAL A 434 -10.38 -11.31 -5.21
CA VAL A 434 -9.34 -11.85 -4.33
C VAL A 434 -10.01 -12.47 -3.12
N ILE A 435 -9.88 -13.79 -2.94
CA ILE A 435 -10.60 -14.55 -1.92
C ILE A 435 -9.61 -15.35 -1.07
N PHE A 436 -9.69 -15.17 0.24
CA PHE A 436 -9.02 -16.02 1.22
C PHE A 436 -10.08 -16.78 2.03
N GLU A 437 -10.03 -18.11 2.03
CA GLU A 437 -11.09 -18.92 2.63
C GLU A 437 -10.58 -20.09 3.49
N GLY A 438 -11.05 -20.16 4.74
CA GLY A 438 -10.80 -21.31 5.59
C GLY A 438 -9.36 -21.42 6.10
N ILE A 439 -8.61 -20.31 6.15
CA ILE A 439 -7.17 -20.29 6.50
C ILE A 439 -6.92 -19.66 7.87
N ASP A 440 -5.91 -20.16 8.58
CA ASP A 440 -5.38 -19.55 9.80
C ASP A 440 -4.11 -18.76 9.49
N PHE A 441 -4.22 -17.43 9.47
CA PHE A 441 -3.10 -16.54 9.21
C PHE A 441 -2.38 -16.15 10.49
N GLN A 442 -1.05 -16.29 10.49
CA GLN A 442 -0.24 -16.04 11.69
C GLN A 442 1.08 -15.33 11.39
N CYS A 443 1.64 -14.68 12.41
CA CYS A 443 3.01 -14.17 12.44
C CYS A 443 3.62 -14.51 13.82
N PRO A 444 4.12 -15.73 14.03
CA PRO A 444 4.35 -16.27 15.38
C PRO A 444 5.43 -15.54 16.19
N LEU A 445 6.46 -15.00 15.54
CA LEU A 445 7.52 -14.22 16.19
C LEU A 445 7.21 -12.71 16.28
N ALA A 446 6.03 -12.25 15.85
CA ALA A 446 5.66 -10.84 15.96
C ALA A 446 5.54 -10.43 17.44
N ARG A 447 6.08 -9.25 17.77
CA ARG A 447 6.10 -8.71 19.14
C ARG A 447 5.10 -7.58 19.27
N ASN A 448 4.36 -7.56 20.37
CA ASN A 448 3.56 -6.41 20.76
C ASN A 448 4.35 -5.49 21.71
N PHE A 449 3.85 -4.27 21.93
CA PHE A 449 4.51 -3.24 22.74
C PHE A 449 4.89 -3.69 24.16
N GLY A 450 4.15 -4.66 24.71
CA GLY A 450 4.44 -5.26 26.02
C GLY A 450 5.76 -6.02 26.12
N GLU A 451 6.46 -6.23 25.00
CA GLU A 451 7.81 -6.82 24.94
C GLU A 451 8.94 -5.78 24.88
N GLY A 452 8.62 -4.49 25.05
CA GLY A 452 9.60 -3.39 24.94
C GLY A 452 9.86 -2.91 23.51
N GLY A 453 9.17 -3.49 22.52
CA GLY A 453 9.18 -3.08 21.11
C GLY A 453 8.06 -3.78 20.35
N ALA A 454 7.61 -3.20 19.22
CA ALA A 454 6.47 -3.72 18.47
C ALA A 454 6.80 -3.97 16.99
N THR A 455 6.24 -5.03 16.43
CA THR A 455 6.45 -5.41 15.02
C THR A 455 5.60 -4.55 14.08
N GLY A 456 6.23 -4.02 13.02
CA GLY A 456 5.60 -3.14 12.04
C GLY A 456 4.87 -3.85 10.90
N ASN A 457 3.98 -4.81 11.17
CA ASN A 457 3.37 -5.68 10.16
C ASN A 457 1.85 -5.47 9.94
N TYR A 458 1.37 -6.04 8.82
CA TYR A 458 0.02 -5.93 8.28
C TYR A 458 -0.43 -7.26 7.70
N PHE A 459 -1.73 -7.48 7.55
CA PHE A 459 -2.22 -8.58 6.71
C PHE A 459 -2.15 -8.20 5.23
N ALA A 460 -2.67 -7.02 4.89
CA ALA A 460 -2.56 -6.42 3.57
C ALA A 460 -2.19 -4.93 3.68
N ASN A 461 -1.29 -4.49 2.81
CA ASN A 461 -0.82 -3.11 2.78
C ASN A 461 -0.50 -2.73 1.32
N MET A 462 -0.15 -1.47 1.12
CA MET A 462 0.18 -0.95 -0.20
C MET A 462 1.47 -0.13 -0.09
N TYR A 463 2.19 0.04 -1.19
CA TYR A 463 3.32 0.97 -1.23
C TYR A 463 2.84 2.43 -1.27
N SER A 464 3.60 3.35 -0.68
CA SER A 464 3.27 4.80 -0.70
C SER A 464 3.29 5.38 -2.12
N GLY A 465 4.13 4.83 -3.01
CA GLY A 465 4.19 5.15 -4.43
C GLY A 465 3.37 4.22 -5.33
N GLY A 466 2.51 3.37 -4.75
CA GLY A 466 1.76 2.36 -5.50
C GLY A 466 0.85 2.96 -6.57
N LEU A 467 0.69 2.24 -7.69
CA LEU A 467 -0.22 2.59 -8.79
C LEU A 467 -1.67 2.66 -8.32
N ALA A 468 -2.54 3.30 -9.11
CA ALA A 468 -3.98 3.22 -8.88
C ALA A 468 -4.45 1.76 -8.97
N VAL A 469 -5.47 1.39 -8.20
CA VAL A 469 -6.04 0.02 -8.25
C VAL A 469 -7.55 0.08 -8.15
N SER A 470 -8.20 -0.88 -8.81
CA SER A 470 -9.63 -1.16 -8.69
C SER A 470 -9.82 -2.66 -8.47
N PHE A 471 -10.35 -3.06 -7.32
CA PHE A 471 -10.72 -4.44 -7.02
C PHE A 471 -12.20 -4.68 -7.29
N GLU A 472 -12.55 -5.77 -7.98
CA GLU A 472 -13.95 -6.22 -8.06
C GLU A 472 -14.42 -6.69 -6.70
N SER A 473 -13.63 -7.52 -6.02
CA SER A 473 -13.84 -7.77 -4.60
C SER A 473 -12.59 -8.20 -3.86
N PHE A 474 -12.58 -7.92 -2.56
CA PHE A 474 -11.60 -8.47 -1.62
C PHE A 474 -12.33 -9.17 -0.48
N GLN A 475 -12.14 -10.49 -0.34
CA GLN A 475 -12.97 -11.34 0.50
C GLN A 475 -12.13 -12.16 1.49
N LEU A 476 -12.48 -12.08 2.77
CA LEU A 476 -11.97 -12.93 3.84
C LEU A 476 -13.13 -13.75 4.40
N LYS A 477 -13.05 -15.08 4.28
CA LYS A 477 -14.14 -15.98 4.64
C LYS A 477 -13.66 -17.08 5.56
N ASN A 478 -14.33 -17.25 6.70
CA ASN A 478 -14.04 -18.33 7.63
C ASN A 478 -12.54 -18.40 7.98
N CYS A 479 -11.89 -17.26 8.19
CA CYS A 479 -10.44 -17.15 8.47
C CYS A 479 -10.16 -16.81 9.93
N THR A 480 -9.00 -17.19 10.44
CA THR A 480 -8.51 -16.72 11.74
C THR A 480 -7.21 -15.94 11.55
N PHE A 481 -6.96 -14.96 12.43
CA PHE A 481 -5.80 -14.08 12.32
C PHE A 481 -5.13 -13.93 13.68
N GLN A 482 -3.80 -14.17 13.75
CA GLN A 482 -2.94 -13.87 14.91
C GLN A 482 -1.64 -13.13 14.53
N GLY A 483 -1.16 -12.21 15.37
CA GLY A 483 0.18 -11.63 15.24
C GLY A 483 0.36 -10.46 14.25
N PHE A 484 -0.69 -9.79 13.77
CA PHE A 484 -0.60 -8.53 13.01
C PHE A 484 -0.67 -7.33 13.96
N ILE A 485 0.46 -6.73 14.26
CA ILE A 485 0.60 -5.81 15.39
C ILE A 485 0.28 -4.37 14.98
N ARG A 486 0.81 -3.89 13.85
CA ARG A 486 0.70 -2.46 13.48
C ARG A 486 -0.60 -2.11 12.75
N GLY A 487 -0.99 -2.86 11.73
CA GLY A 487 -2.23 -2.65 10.98
C GLY A 487 -2.84 -3.96 10.48
N PHE A 488 -3.99 -3.90 9.81
CA PHE A 488 -4.60 -5.07 9.19
C PHE A 488 -4.73 -4.91 7.68
N ILE A 489 -5.73 -4.16 7.17
CA ILE A 489 -5.79 -3.70 5.77
C ILE A 489 -5.58 -2.18 5.74
N ARG A 490 -4.57 -1.74 4.98
CA ARG A 490 -4.29 -0.32 4.77
C ARG A 490 -4.06 0.00 3.30
N VAL A 491 -4.81 0.96 2.78
CA VAL A 491 -4.50 1.64 1.51
C VAL A 491 -3.82 2.98 1.79
N GLN A 492 -2.90 3.40 0.92
CA GLN A 492 -2.16 4.65 1.06
C GLN A 492 -1.63 5.13 -0.29
N GLY A 493 -1.13 6.37 -0.31
CA GLY A 493 -0.51 7.00 -1.49
C GLY A 493 -1.41 8.05 -2.14
N PRO A 494 -0.91 8.75 -3.18
CA PRO A 494 -1.62 9.85 -3.84
C PRO A 494 -2.61 9.40 -4.92
N ARG A 495 -2.41 8.21 -5.49
CA ARG A 495 -3.25 7.66 -6.55
C ARG A 495 -4.52 7.03 -5.96
N TYR A 496 -5.64 7.10 -6.67
CA TYR A 496 -6.92 6.59 -6.18
C TYR A 496 -6.94 5.07 -6.01
N LYS A 497 -7.79 4.60 -5.08
CA LYS A 497 -7.90 3.20 -4.63
C LYS A 497 -9.37 2.83 -4.48
N VAL A 498 -9.88 1.94 -5.34
CA VAL A 498 -11.30 1.56 -5.35
C VAL A 498 -11.46 0.08 -5.03
N PHE A 499 -12.37 -0.22 -4.12
CA PHE A 499 -12.83 -1.58 -3.85
C PHE A 499 -14.32 -1.59 -4.11
N LYS A 500 -14.76 -2.18 -5.23
CA LYS A 500 -16.19 -2.25 -5.54
C LYS A 500 -16.95 -3.02 -4.46
N LYS A 501 -16.31 -4.05 -3.88
CA LYS A 501 -16.83 -4.83 -2.76
C LYS A 501 -15.73 -5.31 -1.81
N MET A 502 -16.02 -5.28 -0.51
CA MET A 502 -15.20 -5.93 0.53
C MET A 502 -16.08 -6.82 1.40
N VAL A 503 -15.70 -8.07 1.58
CA VAL A 503 -16.48 -9.06 2.35
C VAL A 503 -15.61 -9.68 3.43
N ILE A 504 -16.01 -9.54 4.69
CA ILE A 504 -15.35 -10.12 5.85
C ILE A 504 -16.38 -10.96 6.59
N GLU A 505 -16.38 -12.27 6.36
CA GLU A 505 -17.40 -13.16 6.91
C GLU A 505 -16.79 -14.31 7.71
N ASP A 506 -17.43 -14.65 8.83
CA ASP A 506 -17.05 -15.79 9.66
C ASP A 506 -15.59 -15.71 10.16
N CYS A 507 -15.04 -14.51 10.37
CA CYS A 507 -13.63 -14.34 10.74
C CYS A 507 -13.43 -14.17 12.25
N LEU A 508 -12.29 -14.66 12.76
CA LEU A 508 -11.87 -14.50 14.16
C LEU A 508 -10.52 -13.78 14.26
N PHE A 509 -10.50 -12.69 15.03
CA PHE A 509 -9.33 -11.85 15.24
C PHE A 509 -8.94 -11.82 16.72
N TYR A 510 -7.74 -12.30 17.05
CA TYR A 510 -7.26 -12.37 18.43
C TYR A 510 -5.73 -12.39 18.48
N ASN A 511 -5.13 -11.99 19.60
CA ASN A 511 -3.67 -11.80 19.70
C ASN A 511 -3.15 -10.83 18.62
N GLN A 512 -3.84 -9.71 18.43
CA GLN A 512 -3.58 -8.70 17.41
C GLN A 512 -3.36 -7.33 18.04
N GLY A 513 -2.69 -6.44 17.32
CA GLY A 513 -2.61 -5.04 17.74
C GLY A 513 -1.60 -4.80 18.86
N TYR A 514 -1.89 -3.81 19.72
CA TYR A 514 -1.02 -3.39 20.83
C TYR A 514 0.37 -2.94 20.34
N TYR A 515 0.40 -2.08 19.32
CA TYR A 515 1.64 -1.60 18.70
C TYR A 515 2.31 -0.47 19.50
N ASP A 516 1.56 0.34 20.23
CA ASP A 516 2.11 1.36 21.14
C ASP A 516 1.50 1.32 22.54
N ASN A 517 1.98 2.18 23.44
CA ASN A 517 1.50 2.27 24.83
C ASN A 517 0.00 2.54 24.96
N ASN A 518 -0.60 3.20 23.97
CA ASN A 518 -2.03 3.50 23.93
C ASN A 518 -2.83 2.38 23.23
N GLY A 519 -2.16 1.31 22.81
CA GLY A 519 -2.75 0.26 21.98
C GLY A 519 -3.05 0.73 20.56
N ARG A 520 -2.48 1.85 20.13
CA ARG A 520 -2.66 2.40 18.78
C ARG A 520 -1.79 1.64 17.80
N GLY A 521 -2.16 1.81 16.55
CA GLY A 521 -1.55 1.33 15.31
C GLY A 521 -2.29 2.03 14.18
N TYR A 522 -2.44 1.39 13.03
CA TYR A 522 -3.45 1.77 12.05
C TYR A 522 -4.80 1.13 12.39
N SER A 523 -5.88 1.66 11.82
CA SER A 523 -7.21 1.06 11.89
C SER A 523 -7.22 -0.34 11.25
N TRP A 524 -8.25 -1.12 11.54
CA TRP A 524 -8.41 -2.45 10.94
C TRP A 524 -8.59 -2.37 9.42
N PHE A 525 -9.45 -1.46 8.98
CA PHE A 525 -9.64 -1.13 7.58
C PHE A 525 -9.41 0.38 7.46
N ALA A 526 -8.28 0.74 6.87
CA ALA A 526 -7.81 2.10 6.79
C ALA A 526 -7.78 2.56 5.33
N GLY A 527 -8.66 3.51 5.01
CA GLY A 527 -8.61 4.30 3.77
C GLY A 527 -7.40 5.23 3.74
N ASP A 528 -7.13 5.83 2.58
CA ASP A 528 -5.97 6.71 2.42
C ASP A 528 -6.25 8.15 2.88
N GLY A 529 -7.51 8.60 2.81
CA GLY A 529 -7.92 9.99 3.06
C GLY A 529 -7.18 11.01 2.19
N ASN A 530 -6.61 10.60 1.06
CA ASN A 530 -5.70 11.43 0.26
C ASN A 530 -6.24 11.71 -1.15
N ASN A 531 -7.16 10.87 -1.65
CA ASN A 531 -7.74 11.05 -2.97
C ASN A 531 -9.27 10.93 -2.93
N ALA A 532 -9.98 11.94 -3.43
CA ALA A 532 -11.45 11.96 -3.40
C ALA A 532 -12.12 10.88 -4.27
N LYS A 533 -11.36 10.23 -5.17
CA LYS A 533 -11.82 9.09 -5.97
C LYS A 533 -11.55 7.74 -5.29
N SER A 534 -10.84 7.72 -4.16
CA SER A 534 -10.63 6.49 -3.39
C SER A 534 -11.92 6.12 -2.65
N ASN A 535 -12.27 4.83 -2.68
CA ASN A 535 -13.39 4.32 -1.91
C ASN A 535 -13.16 2.85 -1.53
N LEU A 536 -12.76 2.63 -0.27
CA LEU A 536 -12.64 1.30 0.33
C LEU A 536 -14.03 0.74 0.74
N TYR A 537 -15.03 1.60 0.81
CA TYR A 537 -16.31 1.36 1.48
C TYR A 537 -17.50 1.38 0.52
N ASN A 538 -17.28 1.18 -0.78
CA ASN A 538 -18.33 1.19 -1.80
C ASN A 538 -19.40 0.11 -1.59
N ASP A 539 -19.00 -1.08 -1.14
CA ASP A 539 -19.86 -2.15 -0.62
C ASP A 539 -19.06 -2.94 0.41
N PHE A 540 -19.04 -2.47 1.65
CA PHE A 540 -18.32 -3.12 2.75
C PHE A 540 -19.28 -3.96 3.59
N GLN A 541 -19.02 -5.26 3.66
CA GLN A 541 -19.84 -6.22 4.40
C GLN A 541 -18.97 -6.95 5.43
N MET A 542 -19.34 -6.86 6.70
CA MET A 542 -18.74 -7.64 7.78
C MET A 542 -19.82 -8.40 8.52
N ARG A 543 -19.75 -9.74 8.50
CA ARG A 543 -20.76 -10.56 9.16
C ARG A 543 -20.16 -11.68 9.99
N ARG A 544 -20.80 -12.01 11.12
CA ARG A 544 -20.44 -13.20 11.91
C ARG A 544 -18.96 -13.23 12.28
N CYS A 545 -18.41 -12.06 12.61
CA CYS A 545 -17.00 -11.90 12.95
C CYS A 545 -16.81 -11.66 14.44
N THR A 546 -15.70 -12.13 14.99
CA THR A 546 -15.33 -11.88 16.39
C THR A 546 -13.98 -11.19 16.49
N PHE A 547 -13.93 -10.09 17.25
CA PHE A 547 -12.70 -9.39 17.63
C PHE A 547 -12.49 -9.56 19.14
N TYR A 548 -11.37 -10.16 19.53
CA TYR A 548 -11.05 -10.44 20.92
C TYR A 548 -9.81 -9.68 21.37
N ASP A 549 -9.98 -8.77 22.33
CA ASP A 549 -8.96 -8.02 23.07
C ASP A 549 -7.78 -7.58 22.20
N SER A 550 -8.10 -6.98 21.04
CA SER A 550 -7.14 -6.71 19.97
C SER A 550 -7.08 -5.22 19.69
N PRO A 551 -6.25 -4.45 20.43
CA PRO A 551 -6.32 -3.00 20.39
C PRO A 551 -5.69 -2.39 19.13
N ARG A 552 -6.44 -1.50 18.47
CA ARG A 552 -6.03 -0.69 17.31
C ARG A 552 -6.62 0.72 17.38
N HIS A 553 -6.35 1.54 16.37
CA HIS A 553 -6.86 2.93 16.30
C HIS A 553 -8.39 3.02 16.17
N ALA A 554 -8.95 2.35 15.16
CA ALA A 554 -10.39 2.23 14.93
C ALA A 554 -10.69 0.93 14.15
N LEU A 555 -11.96 0.52 14.05
CA LEU A 555 -12.35 -0.56 13.14
C LEU A 555 -12.32 -0.05 11.70
N LEU A 556 -13.17 0.94 11.37
CA LEU A 556 -13.18 1.58 10.04
C LEU A 556 -12.75 3.04 10.16
N SER A 557 -11.91 3.49 9.22
CA SER A 557 -11.50 4.90 9.12
C SER A 557 -11.08 5.24 7.71
N ASP A 558 -11.34 6.47 7.28
CA ASP A 558 -10.81 7.05 6.04
C ASP A 558 -9.81 8.19 6.32
N ASN A 559 -9.02 8.03 7.39
CA ASN A 559 -8.01 8.99 7.86
C ASN A 559 -8.53 10.41 8.19
N ASN A 560 -9.86 10.57 8.27
CA ASN A 560 -10.54 11.79 8.72
C ASN A 560 -10.15 13.06 7.94
N LYS A 561 -10.08 12.94 6.62
CA LYS A 561 -9.77 14.07 5.73
C LYS A 561 -11.04 14.59 5.08
N ASP A 562 -11.13 15.92 5.00
CA ASP A 562 -12.23 16.60 4.34
C ASP A 562 -11.87 16.73 2.86
N LEU A 563 -12.46 15.86 2.04
CA LEU A 563 -12.17 15.75 0.61
C LEU A 563 -13.33 16.28 -0.22
N LEU A 564 -13.02 16.74 -1.44
CA LEU A 564 -14.02 17.13 -2.44
C LEU A 564 -14.56 15.89 -3.14
N TRP A 565 -15.44 15.15 -2.44
CA TRP A 565 -16.06 13.92 -2.94
C TRP A 565 -16.84 14.15 -4.23
N GLY A 566 -16.71 13.24 -5.19
CA GLY A 566 -17.57 13.19 -6.37
C GLY A 566 -18.97 12.67 -6.03
N ASP A 567 -19.97 13.03 -6.83
CA ASP A 567 -21.37 12.60 -6.64
C ASP A 567 -21.56 11.08 -6.78
N ASP A 568 -20.62 10.40 -7.44
CA ASP A 568 -20.57 8.95 -7.59
C ASP A 568 -19.98 8.23 -6.37
N ILE A 569 -19.33 8.96 -5.45
CA ILE A 569 -18.67 8.38 -4.28
C ILE A 569 -19.62 8.40 -3.08
N HIS A 570 -19.96 7.20 -2.59
CA HIS A 570 -20.76 7.00 -1.39
C HIS A 570 -20.22 5.80 -0.60
N PHE A 571 -20.37 5.83 0.72
CA PHE A 571 -20.08 4.67 1.56
C PHE A 571 -21.35 3.81 1.68
N ASN A 572 -21.23 2.50 1.54
CA ASN A 572 -22.28 1.54 1.85
C ASN A 572 -21.67 0.44 2.73
N ILE A 573 -21.86 0.58 4.04
CA ILE A 573 -21.24 -0.25 5.06
C ILE A 573 -22.32 -1.05 5.78
N ALA A 574 -22.11 -2.36 5.94
CA ALA A 574 -22.92 -3.24 6.76
C ALA A 574 -22.06 -4.09 7.70
N ILE A 575 -22.32 -3.96 9.01
CA ILE A 575 -21.71 -4.78 10.07
C ILE A 575 -22.82 -5.46 10.85
N GLU A 576 -22.91 -6.78 10.72
CA GLU A 576 -24.03 -7.56 11.24
C GLU A 576 -23.55 -8.80 11.98
N ASN A 577 -24.23 -9.17 13.08
CA ASN A 577 -23.90 -10.41 13.78
C ASN A 577 -22.43 -10.52 14.21
N CYS A 578 -21.78 -9.42 14.57
CA CYS A 578 -20.39 -9.43 15.03
C CYS A 578 -20.30 -9.33 16.56
N THR A 579 -19.28 -9.96 17.13
CA THR A 579 -18.96 -9.92 18.57
C THR A 579 -17.66 -9.17 18.80
N PHE A 580 -17.70 -8.08 19.56
CA PHE A 580 -16.55 -7.25 19.91
C PHE A 580 -16.25 -7.39 21.41
N ILE A 581 -15.22 -8.16 21.77
CA ILE A 581 -14.80 -8.36 23.16
C ILE A 581 -13.56 -7.54 23.43
N ASN A 582 -13.62 -6.62 24.40
CA ASN A 582 -12.53 -5.72 24.77
C ASN A 582 -11.93 -5.00 23.55
N PHE A 583 -12.78 -4.51 22.64
CA PHE A 583 -12.34 -3.85 21.43
C PHE A 583 -11.61 -2.54 21.75
N SER A 584 -10.29 -2.50 21.53
CA SER A 584 -9.44 -1.31 21.65
C SER A 584 -9.57 -0.54 22.97
N THR A 585 -9.60 -1.29 24.08
CA THR A 585 -9.90 -0.78 25.43
C THR A 585 -8.80 0.03 26.09
N ARG A 586 -7.57 -0.04 25.58
CA ARG A 586 -6.38 0.49 26.25
C ARG A 586 -6.36 2.01 26.38
N SER A 587 -7.04 2.74 25.51
CA SER A 587 -7.15 4.19 25.59
C SER A 587 -8.46 4.70 25.01
N GLY A 588 -8.91 5.87 25.44
CA GLY A 588 -10.11 6.51 24.90
C GLY A 588 -9.96 6.92 23.42
N SER A 589 -11.11 7.21 22.79
CA SER A 589 -11.22 7.61 21.39
C SER A 589 -10.67 6.57 20.41
N ARG A 590 -11.03 5.30 20.63
CA ARG A 590 -10.85 4.21 19.68
C ARG A 590 -12.22 3.75 19.24
N TYR A 591 -12.56 4.06 17.98
CA TYR A 591 -13.94 4.00 17.50
C TYR A 591 -14.19 2.74 16.66
N LEU A 592 -15.45 2.28 16.62
CA LEU A 592 -15.89 1.36 15.57
C LEU A 592 -15.95 2.10 14.23
N PHE A 593 -16.44 3.34 14.23
CA PHE A 593 -16.50 4.18 13.02
C PHE A 593 -15.82 5.51 13.25
N GLU A 594 -14.70 5.75 12.57
CA GLU A 594 -14.01 7.03 12.61
C GLU A 594 -14.05 7.70 11.23
N PHE A 595 -15.18 8.36 10.97
CA PHE A 595 -15.45 9.07 9.73
C PHE A 595 -15.87 10.50 10.03
N ARG A 596 -14.90 11.36 10.36
CA ARG A 596 -15.20 12.76 10.66
C ARG A 596 -15.87 13.48 9.48
N PHE A 597 -15.49 13.12 8.26
CA PHE A 597 -16.03 13.63 7.02
C PHE A 597 -16.47 12.44 6.18
N MET A 598 -17.72 12.46 5.69
CA MET A 598 -18.28 11.40 4.87
C MET A 598 -18.80 11.95 3.54
N PRO A 599 -18.76 11.16 2.46
CA PRO A 599 -19.45 11.49 1.22
C PRO A 599 -20.97 11.57 1.40
N ASN A 600 -21.63 12.34 0.53
CA ASN A 600 -23.09 12.43 0.48
C ASN A 600 -23.73 11.08 0.16
N ASP A 601 -25.01 10.91 0.53
CA ASP A 601 -25.81 9.70 0.26
C ASP A 601 -25.22 8.37 0.80
N SER A 602 -24.31 8.46 1.78
CA SER A 602 -23.72 7.29 2.43
C SER A 602 -24.76 6.51 3.28
N LYS A 603 -24.58 5.19 3.40
CA LYS A 603 -25.38 4.28 4.21
C LYS A 603 -24.53 3.49 5.19
N ILE A 604 -24.89 3.53 6.47
CA ILE A 604 -24.27 2.73 7.53
C ILE A 604 -25.30 1.81 8.18
N THR A 605 -25.04 0.51 8.14
CA THR A 605 -25.83 -0.54 8.78
C THR A 605 -25.03 -1.18 9.92
N PHE A 606 -25.60 -1.21 11.13
CA PHE A 606 -24.99 -1.84 12.30
C PHE A 606 -26.07 -2.58 13.10
N LYS A 607 -26.21 -3.89 12.88
CA LYS A 607 -27.32 -4.68 13.44
C LYS A 607 -26.89 -5.96 14.10
N ASN A 608 -27.65 -6.37 15.12
CA ASN A 608 -27.51 -7.68 15.73
C ASN A 608 -26.09 -7.94 16.28
N ASN A 609 -25.38 -6.89 16.70
CA ASN A 609 -24.00 -7.00 17.19
C ASN A 609 -23.94 -7.07 18.71
N LEU A 610 -22.92 -7.76 19.23
CA LEU A 610 -22.66 -7.91 20.66
C LEU A 610 -21.36 -7.17 21.04
N ILE A 611 -21.43 -6.23 21.98
CA ILE A 611 -20.27 -5.48 22.48
C ILE A 611 -20.00 -5.85 23.94
N VAL A 612 -18.81 -6.35 24.23
CA VAL A 612 -18.50 -7.00 25.50
C VAL A 612 -17.27 -6.36 26.13
N LEU A 613 -17.39 -5.98 27.40
CA LEU A 613 -16.25 -5.64 28.24
C LEU A 613 -16.09 -6.72 29.30
N ALA A 614 -15.06 -7.56 29.15
CA ALA A 614 -14.78 -8.73 29.96
C ALA A 614 -13.48 -8.52 30.76
N ALA A 615 -13.55 -8.73 32.07
CA ALA A 615 -12.40 -8.62 32.96
C ALA A 615 -12.65 -9.43 34.23
N ASP A 616 -11.59 -10.04 34.76
CA ASP A 616 -11.60 -10.62 36.10
C ASP A 616 -11.73 -9.51 37.15
N SER A 617 -12.25 -9.84 38.33
CA SER A 617 -12.28 -8.93 39.48
C SER A 617 -10.92 -8.32 39.87
N LYS A 618 -9.82 -9.00 39.55
CA LYS A 618 -8.43 -8.56 39.81
C LYS A 618 -7.85 -7.74 38.66
N ASP A 619 -8.48 -7.75 37.48
CA ASP A 619 -7.99 -7.03 36.32
C ASP A 619 -8.36 -5.53 36.42
N SER A 620 -7.31 -4.75 36.65
CA SER A 620 -7.39 -3.30 36.85
C SER A 620 -7.21 -2.48 35.56
N ARG A 621 -7.14 -3.12 34.37
CA ARG A 621 -7.03 -2.41 33.10
C ARG A 621 -8.18 -1.44 32.89
N ASP A 622 -7.88 -0.34 32.21
CA ASP A 622 -8.92 0.51 31.65
C ASP A 622 -9.70 -0.27 30.59
N LEU A 623 -11.02 -0.22 30.67
CA LEU A 623 -11.93 -0.85 29.73
C LEU A 623 -12.62 0.24 28.91
N ASN A 624 -11.85 1.04 28.17
CA ASN A 624 -12.40 2.11 27.35
C ASN A 624 -13.19 1.51 26.17
N MET A 625 -14.23 2.19 25.73
CA MET A 625 -14.94 1.84 24.50
C MET A 625 -15.59 3.10 23.93
N SER A 626 -15.48 3.29 22.63
CA SER A 626 -16.12 4.39 21.91
C SER A 626 -16.80 3.87 20.65
N ALA A 627 -17.96 4.43 20.30
CA ALA A 627 -18.73 3.94 19.16
C ALA A 627 -18.31 4.63 17.85
N CYS A 628 -18.48 5.95 17.75
CA CYS A 628 -18.24 6.67 16.50
C CYS A 628 -17.76 8.13 16.67
N ASP A 629 -17.21 8.70 15.58
CA ASP A 629 -16.96 10.15 15.40
C ASP A 629 -17.41 10.56 13.99
N PHE A 630 -18.65 11.03 13.87
CA PHE A 630 -19.28 11.53 12.63
C PHE A 630 -19.52 13.03 12.74
N ARG A 631 -18.76 13.88 12.03
CA ARG A 631 -18.87 15.34 12.19
C ARG A 631 -19.66 15.98 11.07
N ASN A 632 -19.18 15.85 9.84
CA ASN A 632 -19.75 16.48 8.65
C ASN A 632 -20.00 15.43 7.55
N ILE A 633 -21.03 15.70 6.75
CA ILE A 633 -21.34 14.93 5.55
C ILE A 633 -21.34 15.92 4.39
N ALA A 634 -20.67 15.56 3.30
CA ALA A 634 -20.52 16.41 2.13
C ALA A 634 -21.86 16.63 1.41
N GLY A 635 -21.86 17.58 0.46
CA GLY A 635 -23.02 17.88 -0.38
C GLY A 635 -24.25 18.29 0.43
N GLU A 636 -25.39 17.70 0.10
CA GLU A 636 -26.69 17.96 0.76
C GLU A 636 -26.80 17.33 2.16
N ALA A 637 -25.71 16.75 2.68
CA ALA A 637 -25.64 16.09 3.97
C ALA A 637 -26.65 14.95 4.13
N ARG A 638 -26.88 14.20 3.05
CA ARG A 638 -27.79 13.06 3.02
C ARG A 638 -27.12 11.80 3.53
N VAL A 639 -27.79 11.05 4.39
CA VAL A 639 -27.24 9.83 5.00
C VAL A 639 -28.33 8.89 5.47
N THR A 640 -28.09 7.58 5.34
CA THR A 640 -28.99 6.52 5.80
C THR A 640 -28.36 5.76 6.96
N TRP A 641 -29.06 5.68 8.09
CA TRP A 641 -28.69 4.89 9.26
C TRP A 641 -29.62 3.68 9.40
N ASP A 642 -29.06 2.48 9.48
CA ASP A 642 -29.79 1.21 9.73
C ASP A 642 -29.21 0.51 10.96
N PHE A 643 -29.70 0.90 12.14
CA PHE A 643 -29.22 0.44 13.46
C PHE A 643 -30.35 -0.29 14.19
N LYS A 644 -30.08 -1.52 14.63
CA LYS A 644 -31.09 -2.33 15.34
C LYS A 644 -30.49 -3.49 16.13
N ASP A 645 -31.12 -3.83 17.26
CA ASP A 645 -30.84 -5.06 18.02
C ASP A 645 -29.36 -5.21 18.43
N ASN A 646 -28.71 -4.12 18.81
CA ASN A 646 -27.34 -4.15 19.34
C ASN A 646 -27.36 -4.26 20.86
N TYR A 647 -26.61 -5.22 21.41
CA TYR A 647 -26.59 -5.50 22.86
C TYR A 647 -25.17 -5.46 23.43
N SER A 648 -25.08 -5.35 24.75
CA SER A 648 -23.81 -5.39 25.46
C SER A 648 -23.81 -6.32 26.69
N LEU A 649 -22.61 -6.74 27.07
CA LEU A 649 -22.30 -7.49 28.29
C LEU A 649 -21.17 -6.79 29.03
N GLY A 650 -21.35 -6.54 30.32
CA GLY A 650 -20.37 -5.86 31.17
C GLY A 650 -19.64 -6.78 32.13
N SER A 651 -18.58 -6.28 32.76
CA SER A 651 -17.85 -6.95 33.86
C SER A 651 -17.82 -6.12 35.14
N ARG A 652 -18.30 -4.88 35.11
CA ARG A 652 -18.31 -3.92 36.22
C ARG A 652 -19.68 -3.23 36.24
N ASP A 653 -20.17 -2.81 37.41
CA ASP A 653 -21.51 -2.22 37.57
C ASP A 653 -21.80 -1.06 36.61
N ALA A 654 -20.78 -0.22 36.34
CA ALA A 654 -20.90 0.88 35.39
C ALA A 654 -21.24 0.42 33.95
N HIS A 655 -20.85 -0.80 33.58
CA HIS A 655 -21.06 -1.42 32.27
C HIS A 655 -22.36 -2.24 32.19
N MET A 656 -23.08 -2.40 33.31
CA MET A 656 -24.29 -3.24 33.43
C MET A 656 -25.57 -2.43 33.27
N LYS A 657 -25.55 -1.41 32.41
CA LYS A 657 -26.69 -0.55 32.06
C LYS A 657 -26.61 -0.18 30.60
N ASP A 658 -27.74 0.18 30.00
CA ASP A 658 -27.83 0.63 28.61
C ASP A 658 -26.82 1.76 28.31
N ASP A 659 -26.12 1.63 27.18
CA ASP A 659 -24.95 2.44 26.79
C ASP A 659 -23.80 2.52 27.81
N GLY A 660 -23.90 1.88 28.97
CA GLY A 660 -22.88 1.88 30.03
C GLY A 660 -21.55 1.27 29.61
N ILE A 661 -21.55 0.50 28.51
CA ILE A 661 -20.35 -0.02 27.88
C ILE A 661 -19.47 1.09 27.29
N PHE A 662 -20.05 2.22 26.87
CA PHE A 662 -19.31 3.30 26.21
C PHE A 662 -18.75 4.30 27.21
N SER A 663 -17.42 4.44 27.19
CA SER A 663 -16.71 5.51 27.90
C SER A 663 -16.91 6.89 27.27
N SER A 664 -17.18 6.94 25.96
CA SER A 664 -17.49 8.17 25.22
C SER A 664 -18.12 7.87 23.86
N ALA A 665 -18.80 8.86 23.29
CA ALA A 665 -19.30 8.85 21.91
C ALA A 665 -20.10 7.58 21.54
N ALA A 666 -21.09 7.25 22.37
CA ALA A 666 -22.09 6.23 22.05
C ALA A 666 -22.86 6.60 20.76
N PHE A 667 -23.43 5.62 20.07
CA PHE A 667 -24.25 5.88 18.88
C PHE A 667 -25.42 6.82 19.18
N SER A 668 -26.04 6.67 20.35
CA SER A 668 -27.15 7.50 20.85
C SER A 668 -26.76 8.92 21.28
N ALA A 669 -25.46 9.24 21.34
CA ALA A 669 -24.98 10.53 21.83
C ALA A 669 -25.50 11.70 20.96
N LYS A 670 -25.43 12.93 21.50
CA LYS A 670 -25.92 14.17 20.88
C LYS A 670 -24.81 15.05 20.31
N LYS A 671 -23.64 14.47 20.04
CA LYS A 671 -22.51 15.18 19.46
C LYS A 671 -21.64 14.21 18.68
N ASN A 672 -21.38 14.56 17.42
CA ASN A 672 -20.50 13.82 16.52
C ASN A 672 -20.86 12.33 16.39
N SER A 673 -22.15 12.00 16.42
CA SER A 673 -22.65 10.63 16.52
C SER A 673 -23.91 10.46 15.70
N VAL A 674 -24.42 9.22 15.61
CA VAL A 674 -25.68 8.96 14.91
C VAL A 674 -26.85 9.70 15.57
N GLY A 675 -26.90 9.73 16.91
CA GLY A 675 -27.98 10.37 17.68
C GLY A 675 -28.03 11.91 17.57
N ASP A 676 -26.99 12.53 17.01
CA ASP A 676 -26.90 13.95 16.63
C ASP A 676 -27.44 14.20 15.21
N LYS A 677 -27.51 13.15 14.39
CA LYS A 677 -27.76 13.21 12.94
C LYS A 677 -28.84 12.21 12.48
N TRP A 678 -29.62 11.68 13.42
CA TRP A 678 -30.53 10.56 13.18
C TRP A 678 -31.74 10.96 12.31
N ASP A 679 -32.09 12.24 12.31
CA ASP A 679 -33.22 12.85 11.61
C ASP A 679 -32.82 13.58 10.30
N TRP A 680 -31.53 13.52 9.93
CA TRP A 680 -31.07 14.00 8.62
C TRP A 680 -31.72 13.16 7.53
N ALA A 681 -31.95 13.67 6.32
CA ALA A 681 -32.63 12.86 5.29
C ALA A 681 -31.64 11.89 4.60
N PRO A 682 -31.98 10.62 4.33
CA PRO A 682 -33.17 9.87 4.77
C PRO A 682 -33.19 9.47 6.26
N GLY A 683 -32.04 9.44 6.91
CA GLY A 683 -31.92 9.33 8.36
C GLY A 683 -31.98 7.91 8.87
N LEU A 684 -32.44 7.74 10.10
CA LEU A 684 -32.68 6.43 10.69
C LEU A 684 -33.88 5.76 10.01
N VAL A 685 -33.60 4.75 9.18
CA VAL A 685 -34.62 4.01 8.42
C VAL A 685 -35.10 2.74 9.11
N SER A 686 -34.40 2.30 10.16
CA SER A 686 -34.75 1.13 10.95
C SER A 686 -35.19 1.53 12.35
N GLY A 687 -36.39 1.10 12.75
CA GLY A 687 -36.85 1.25 14.13
C GLY A 687 -37.04 2.70 14.56
N ASP A 688 -36.67 3.00 15.81
CA ASP A 688 -36.73 4.36 16.37
C ASP A 688 -35.41 4.73 17.06
N VAL A 689 -35.30 5.96 17.56
CA VAL A 689 -34.07 6.49 18.18
C VAL A 689 -33.55 5.63 19.35
N ASN A 690 -34.40 4.81 20.00
CA ASN A 690 -33.98 3.89 21.05
C ASN A 690 -33.17 2.70 20.51
N ASP A 691 -33.18 2.43 19.21
CA ASP A 691 -32.33 1.42 18.59
C ASP A 691 -30.88 1.90 18.36
N LEU A 692 -30.61 3.18 18.61
CA LEU A 692 -29.24 3.71 18.73
C LEU A 692 -28.60 3.39 20.09
N VAL A 693 -29.40 3.03 21.09
CA VAL A 693 -28.91 2.63 22.43
C VAL A 693 -28.46 1.18 22.37
N VAL A 694 -27.24 0.89 22.83
CA VAL A 694 -26.76 -0.49 22.99
C VAL A 694 -27.29 -1.04 24.31
N LYS A 695 -28.19 -2.01 24.21
CA LYS A 695 -29.04 -2.49 25.31
C LYS A 695 -28.36 -3.58 26.12
N THR A 696 -28.61 -3.60 27.42
CA THR A 696 -28.16 -4.69 28.32
C THR A 696 -29.19 -5.81 28.48
N GLY A 697 -30.37 -5.64 27.87
CA GLY A 697 -31.53 -6.53 28.06
C GLY A 697 -32.35 -6.17 29.29
N ALA A 698 -33.48 -6.86 29.50
CA ALA A 698 -34.35 -6.60 30.66
C ALA A 698 -33.66 -6.90 31.99
N THR A 699 -32.68 -7.82 32.00
CA THR A 699 -31.86 -8.13 33.17
C THR A 699 -30.40 -8.23 32.74
N PRO A 700 -29.55 -7.23 33.07
CA PRO A 700 -28.15 -7.23 32.65
C PRO A 700 -27.41 -8.51 33.02
N LEU A 701 -26.65 -9.06 32.08
CA LEU A 701 -25.76 -10.20 32.27
C LEU A 701 -24.30 -9.78 32.28
N ARG A 702 -23.51 -10.40 33.18
CA ARG A 702 -22.06 -10.22 33.11
C ARG A 702 -21.47 -11.04 31.96
N ALA A 703 -20.33 -10.61 31.42
CA ALA A 703 -19.62 -11.34 30.38
C ALA A 703 -19.30 -12.78 30.81
N ASP A 704 -18.82 -12.98 32.05
CA ASP A 704 -18.49 -14.27 32.64
C ASP A 704 -19.72 -15.08 33.10
N GLU A 705 -20.92 -14.51 33.09
CA GLU A 705 -22.18 -15.24 33.23
C GLU A 705 -22.68 -15.75 31.88
N PHE A 706 -22.42 -15.02 30.79
CA PHE A 706 -22.86 -15.38 29.45
C PHE A 706 -21.91 -16.37 28.74
N PHE A 707 -20.60 -16.08 28.77
CA PHE A 707 -19.56 -16.92 28.16
C PHE A 707 -18.88 -17.82 29.18
N THR A 708 -18.28 -18.92 28.69
CA THR A 708 -17.57 -19.90 29.50
C THR A 708 -16.39 -19.29 30.27
N ALA A 709 -15.48 -18.59 29.60
CA ALA A 709 -14.29 -17.96 30.18
C ALA A 709 -13.77 -16.78 29.35
N PRO A 710 -14.53 -15.67 29.21
CA PRO A 710 -14.22 -14.60 28.27
C PRO A 710 -13.08 -13.66 28.73
N ASN A 711 -12.70 -13.71 29.99
CA ASN A 711 -11.75 -12.77 30.57
C ASN A 711 -10.33 -12.99 30.03
N PRO A 712 -9.58 -11.92 29.71
CA PRO A 712 -8.18 -12.06 29.31
C PRO A 712 -7.33 -12.67 30.42
N ARG A 713 -6.23 -13.33 30.02
CA ARG A 713 -5.45 -14.19 30.93
C ARG A 713 -4.66 -13.42 31.99
N TYR A 714 -4.24 -12.20 31.66
CA TYR A 714 -3.32 -11.42 32.50
C TYR A 714 -4.09 -10.39 33.32
N VAL A 715 -3.97 -10.50 34.65
CA VAL A 715 -4.69 -9.64 35.61
C VAL A 715 -3.79 -8.61 36.30
N ASP A 716 -2.47 -8.83 36.32
CA ASP A 716 -1.48 -8.00 37.01
C ASP A 716 -1.03 -6.80 36.14
N PHE A 717 -1.98 -6.08 35.56
CA PHE A 717 -1.71 -4.95 34.69
C PHE A 717 -0.99 -3.82 35.43
N ASN A 718 0.07 -3.28 34.80
CA ASN A 718 0.75 -2.08 35.26
C ASN A 718 1.16 -1.22 34.06
N LYS A 719 0.59 -0.02 33.95
CA LYS A 719 0.89 0.92 32.86
C LYS A 719 2.37 1.34 32.80
N ALA A 720 3.08 1.35 33.93
CA ALA A 720 4.51 1.67 33.98
C ALA A 720 5.40 0.46 33.63
N THR A 721 4.84 -0.75 33.61
CA THR A 721 5.55 -1.99 33.32
C THR A 721 4.69 -2.82 32.37
N PRO A 722 4.62 -2.42 31.09
CA PRO A 722 3.76 -3.08 30.11
C PRO A 722 4.16 -4.55 29.96
N ASN A 723 3.19 -5.44 29.76
CA ASN A 723 3.41 -6.87 29.63
C ASN A 723 2.85 -7.40 28.31
N LYS A 724 3.57 -8.30 27.66
CA LYS A 724 3.14 -8.93 26.40
C LYS A 724 1.80 -9.66 26.49
N LEU A 725 1.44 -10.12 27.69
CA LEU A 725 0.21 -10.83 27.98
C LEU A 725 -0.97 -9.91 28.29
N ASP A 726 -0.76 -8.59 28.34
CA ASP A 726 -1.81 -7.60 28.64
C ASP A 726 -3.05 -7.76 27.76
N HIS A 727 -2.94 -8.37 26.58
CA HIS A 727 -4.03 -8.56 25.62
C HIS A 727 -4.03 -9.99 25.04
N ALA A 728 -3.49 -10.96 25.80
CA ALA A 728 -3.43 -12.35 25.36
C ALA A 728 -4.80 -13.02 25.48
N ALA A 729 -5.20 -13.68 24.39
CA ALA A 729 -6.39 -14.52 24.36
C ALA A 729 -6.28 -15.73 25.29
N PRO A 730 -7.41 -16.32 25.71
CA PRO A 730 -7.46 -17.63 26.36
C PRO A 730 -6.76 -18.68 25.50
N GLU A 731 -6.18 -19.71 26.14
CA GLU A 731 -5.46 -20.78 25.43
C GLU A 731 -6.32 -21.48 24.38
N ASN A 732 -7.59 -21.69 24.70
CA ASN A 732 -8.59 -22.17 23.77
C ASN A 732 -9.73 -21.15 23.67
N ILE A 733 -9.54 -20.16 22.80
CA ILE A 733 -10.54 -19.11 22.56
C ILE A 733 -11.89 -19.68 22.08
N PHE A 734 -11.89 -20.80 21.34
CA PHE A 734 -13.11 -21.40 20.82
C PHE A 734 -14.02 -21.93 21.92
N GLU A 735 -13.44 -22.57 22.94
CA GLU A 735 -14.18 -23.03 24.13
C GLU A 735 -14.48 -21.89 25.09
N ALA A 736 -13.51 -20.98 25.29
CA ALA A 736 -13.66 -19.85 26.20
C ALA A 736 -14.86 -18.95 25.85
N LEU A 737 -15.14 -18.79 24.56
CA LEU A 737 -16.24 -17.98 24.05
C LEU A 737 -17.52 -18.76 23.79
N LYS A 738 -17.62 -20.05 24.15
CA LYS A 738 -18.92 -20.73 24.10
C LYS A 738 -19.91 -20.12 25.09
N VAL A 739 -21.13 -19.88 24.61
CA VAL A 739 -22.26 -19.39 25.40
C VAL A 739 -22.73 -20.48 26.35
N LYS A 740 -22.97 -20.12 27.61
CA LYS A 740 -23.42 -21.06 28.64
C LYS A 740 -24.87 -21.48 28.42
N ASN A 741 -25.15 -22.75 28.69
CA ASN A 741 -26.47 -23.34 28.58
C ASN A 741 -27.17 -23.45 29.95
N ASP A 742 -27.37 -22.31 30.61
CA ASP A 742 -28.19 -22.22 31.82
C ASP A 742 -29.43 -21.34 31.58
N VAL A 743 -30.43 -21.45 32.47
CA VAL A 743 -31.73 -20.78 32.29
C VAL A 743 -31.59 -19.26 32.25
N LYS A 744 -30.66 -18.68 33.04
CA LYS A 744 -30.46 -17.23 33.10
C LYS A 744 -30.00 -16.72 31.73
N VAL A 745 -29.03 -17.39 31.11
CA VAL A 745 -28.53 -17.06 29.78
C VAL A 745 -29.54 -17.38 28.69
N THR A 746 -30.09 -18.58 28.68
CA THR A 746 -30.98 -19.03 27.59
C THR A 746 -32.29 -18.27 27.55
N SER A 747 -32.80 -17.73 28.67
CA SER A 747 -33.99 -16.86 28.68
C SER A 747 -33.72 -15.42 28.24
N HIS A 748 -32.45 -14.99 28.19
CA HIS A 748 -32.08 -13.61 27.92
C HIS A 748 -32.24 -13.26 26.43
N GLU A 749 -32.55 -12.00 26.14
CA GLU A 749 -32.80 -11.51 24.77
C GLU A 749 -31.58 -11.72 23.86
N ILE A 750 -30.37 -11.57 24.41
CA ILE A 750 -29.11 -11.84 23.69
C ILE A 750 -29.09 -13.28 23.14
N TYR A 751 -29.57 -14.25 23.91
CA TYR A 751 -29.62 -15.65 23.48
C TYR A 751 -30.77 -15.90 22.50
N GLN A 752 -31.97 -15.45 22.85
CA GLN A 752 -33.18 -15.67 22.06
C GLN A 752 -33.09 -15.08 20.66
N LYS A 753 -32.47 -13.91 20.53
CA LYS A 753 -32.28 -13.22 19.23
C LYS A 753 -30.99 -13.63 18.49
N ARG A 754 -30.13 -14.47 19.10
CA ARG A 754 -28.82 -14.86 18.54
C ARG A 754 -27.95 -13.63 18.22
N ILE A 755 -27.81 -12.72 19.18
CA ILE A 755 -27.03 -11.47 19.02
C ILE A 755 -25.52 -11.75 18.95
N GLY A 756 -24.85 -11.15 17.96
CA GLY A 756 -23.41 -11.34 17.74
C GLY A 756 -23.09 -12.56 16.88
N ASP A 757 -21.85 -13.01 16.97
CA ASP A 757 -21.32 -14.11 16.17
C ASP A 757 -21.99 -15.45 16.55
N PRO A 758 -22.73 -16.08 15.63
CA PRO A 758 -23.49 -17.29 15.90
C PRO A 758 -22.62 -18.51 16.23
N ARG A 759 -21.31 -18.49 15.94
CA ARG A 759 -20.36 -19.58 16.24
C ARG A 759 -20.32 -19.95 17.73
N TRP A 760 -20.64 -18.99 18.59
CA TRP A 760 -20.51 -19.13 20.04
C TRP A 760 -21.65 -19.87 20.70
N TYR A 761 -22.79 -20.00 20.03
CA TYR A 761 -23.98 -20.64 20.58
C TYR A 761 -24.01 -22.16 20.43
#